data_AF-A0A359HEW3-F1
#
_entry.id   AF-A0A359HEW3-F1
#
_cell.length_a   1.000
_cell.length_b   1.000
_cell.length_c   1.000
_cell.angle_alpha   90.00
_cell.angle_beta   90.00
_cell.angle_gamma   90.00
#
_symmetry.space_group_name_H-M   'P 1'
#
loop_
_entity.id
_entity.type
_entity.pdbx_description
1 polymer ?
#
loop_
_entity_poly.entity_id
_entity_poly.type
_entity_poly.pdbx_seq_one_letter_code
_entity_poly.pdbx_strand_id
1 'polypeptide(L)'
;MLIFLAAIVWLSANAASLPPDNSTSATPPPDAETQIINEVEDAIQAAIRQDRGASIAFFAGGVTIQNTQVSESGEWAVSYLIPTDPQTGEPVPTEPGLTVAQQTRGEWDVWLPTSEGWSDMLTETPEDILSFDQKAMWLTQYNEAAVNVPSATLRGYLLPWDDGITRYLSTSVCHDSYITSGNAHYAYDFYTSKTMWDILAIKGGTVQIARWSVPNGDDTDMGNYIVIRDITTSPVTYHLYMHLAQDSIPPELRLNGAPVVQGQFLGIADDTGASTGHHLHLQVQVPLYGENYYWGRSVDFAFNDVDINQGHPRINASYCHDPLYCKAGDICDTFRSSYTSQNIRIGTEDNTPPEGDLRNPLTGETYAATLPLEAWARDLGDPGKNPVGIESARFIAYYNGAWREVGPAFTSENFNYEWDWCAAGVPEGPVSVALRLRDFRGNQTPGLPGLRHVTKHYDCNAQPIPNTCRPTSSQVALFSEINFQGVCQTLGLGDYASGSLFGPVGNDGTYSILVGSGVQAELFTDNNFTGRTETIRANDANLGENPTASGTLSSLKVSTRTTGFTANPQTEPGSGLVNRNPSPSTVNTVNAPYFDDFESDSSSWTTTNILWNVSEAQANSPTHSWRYGFDATNNYNDGTANSGSLTSPLINLPVSASPYVLEFRYRYQTESRYAHWDQRWVQISVDGGQFLNAYQLSSDPMSGWMKARIELLPMLGDMGFEHTLQVRFNFRTLDSRNNNFEGWFIDNFQVQAEPITACPTDNNEVNDAPAQATAITYGSTLHAAICPDWDVDYYKFNGSAGDQILVDIDAKSQGSELDGYLFLLDSDGTSELAESDDEVAYELQDPLLGYVLTRDGQYHLKMQAWDFPSGTGEYTLTLITESQNPSIHLTYPQENGGLRRGLVTLTAEASDPTSGIHAVRFWFHTDDWLSSDWVELPVDIDGTDGWSAPLDTSGFAEGDTLSVYVRAFDGAGNWAYAAAWQVVIDSKAPTISLSPLTNPSNSTALQLKWQASDVGTGVDYVVVESKVNNGAWETAGEEAVFRDYWFVGAPGNSYAFRATVYDRAGNSATSTTVNSSIPVINTLCSAPDAWDASAADNDNDYQNATLIAAGFEPQEHNFCNPAADDRLRDVDWLKFMAEGGKKYVFVANPAGSSAGVVIRLYAANGTTLLAESSPPRFGQPTTLSWESALNATLYVKLEHVNGSVAGNGVSYRVSLADEIVYLPLINR
;
A
#
# COMPACT_ATOMS: atom_id res chain seq x y z
N MET A 1 -2.63 65.83 37.03
CA MET A 1 -3.16 66.47 38.25
C MET A 1 -3.16 65.42 39.35
N LEU A 2 -2.43 65.65 40.46
CA LEU A 2 -2.47 64.94 41.76
C LEU A 2 -2.31 63.38 41.78
N ILE A 3 -1.36 62.78 42.52
CA ILE A 3 -1.26 62.60 44.00
C ILE A 3 -2.31 61.58 44.53
N PHE A 4 -2.02 60.54 45.34
CA PHE A 4 -0.78 59.95 45.93
C PHE A 4 -1.20 58.78 46.89
N LEU A 5 -0.28 57.85 47.21
CA LEU A 5 -0.26 56.92 48.39
C LEU A 5 -1.36 55.82 48.49
N ALA A 6 -1.20 54.70 49.23
CA ALA A 6 -0.05 53.87 49.66
C ALA A 6 -0.53 52.70 50.56
N ALA A 7 0.43 51.87 51.04
CA ALA A 7 0.42 51.10 52.32
C ALA A 7 -0.30 49.73 52.34
N ILE A 8 0.13 48.71 53.12
CA ILE A 8 1.36 48.53 53.95
C ILE A 8 1.70 47.02 54.14
N VAL A 9 2.96 46.72 54.48
CA VAL A 9 3.57 45.37 54.67
C VAL A 9 3.41 44.80 56.09
N TRP A 10 3.28 43.46 56.18
CA TRP A 10 3.59 42.55 57.31
C TRP A 10 4.02 41.18 56.69
N LEU A 11 4.91 40.32 57.21
CA LEU A 11 5.84 40.33 58.36
C LEU A 11 6.95 39.26 58.13
N SER A 12 8.25 39.58 58.25
CA SER A 12 9.34 38.59 58.48
C SER A 12 10.56 39.23 59.16
N ALA A 13 11.33 38.47 59.97
CA ALA A 13 12.27 39.05 60.94
C ALA A 13 13.64 38.35 61.02
N ASN A 14 14.70 39.19 60.92
CA ASN A 14 16.08 39.08 61.48
C ASN A 14 16.94 37.82 61.17
N ALA A 15 18.26 37.91 60.99
CA ALA A 15 19.18 38.93 61.50
C ALA A 15 20.46 39.18 60.65
N ALA A 16 20.97 40.42 60.78
CA ALA A 16 22.38 40.86 60.73
C ALA A 16 23.22 40.72 59.44
N SER A 17 23.83 41.85 59.05
CA SER A 17 24.76 42.03 57.95
C SER A 17 26.19 42.37 58.42
N LEU A 18 27.19 42.13 57.57
CA LEU A 18 28.52 42.74 57.62
C LEU A 18 28.90 43.26 56.22
N PRO A 19 29.54 44.44 56.10
CA PRO A 19 30.13 44.94 54.86
C PRO A 19 31.68 44.98 54.94
N PRO A 20 32.37 45.50 53.91
CA PRO A 20 32.53 44.98 52.55
C PRO A 20 33.95 44.42 52.34
N ASP A 21 34.25 43.79 51.21
CA ASP A 21 35.65 43.70 50.75
C ASP A 21 35.80 43.88 49.23
N ASN A 22 36.94 44.41 48.82
CA ASN A 22 37.31 44.76 47.46
C ASN A 22 37.99 43.58 46.77
N SER A 23 37.44 43.11 45.65
CA SER A 23 38.28 42.59 44.56
C SER A 23 37.65 42.85 43.19
N THR A 24 38.51 43.11 42.22
CA THR A 24 38.19 43.41 40.83
C THR A 24 37.36 42.32 40.18
N SER A 25 36.25 42.68 39.55
CA SER A 25 35.51 41.80 38.64
C SER A 25 36.35 41.52 37.38
N ALA A 26 37.07 40.40 37.38
CA ALA A 26 37.44 39.75 36.13
C ALA A 26 36.16 39.13 35.53
N THR A 27 36.04 39.17 34.20
CA THR A 27 35.02 38.43 33.47
C THR A 27 35.15 36.91 33.72
N PRO A 28 34.04 36.15 33.80
CA PRO A 28 34.12 34.69 33.82
C PRO A 28 34.71 34.18 32.49
N PRO A 29 35.37 33.00 32.48
CA PRO A 29 35.83 32.36 31.24
C PRO A 29 34.65 31.81 30.42
N PRO A 30 34.84 31.56 29.11
CA PRO A 30 33.86 30.83 28.29
C PRO A 30 33.65 29.39 28.77
N ASP A 31 32.52 28.79 28.40
CA ASP A 31 32.30 27.35 28.57
C ASP A 31 33.27 26.54 27.70
N ALA A 32 33.68 25.36 28.18
CA ALA A 32 34.77 24.58 27.60
C ALA A 32 34.49 24.13 26.16
N GLU A 33 33.24 23.79 25.85
CA GLU A 33 32.77 23.42 24.51
C GLU A 33 32.85 24.60 23.54
N THR A 34 32.41 25.80 23.96
CA THR A 34 32.57 27.02 23.16
C THR A 34 34.04 27.32 22.87
N GLN A 35 34.95 27.04 23.81
CA GLN A 35 36.38 27.17 23.53
C GLN A 35 36.84 26.17 22.45
N ILE A 36 36.43 24.90 22.53
CA ILE A 36 36.77 23.87 21.53
C ILE A 36 36.23 24.24 20.14
N ILE A 37 34.97 24.69 20.03
CA ILE A 37 34.38 25.15 18.77
C ILE A 37 35.21 26.27 18.14
N ASN A 38 35.61 27.29 18.92
CA ASN A 38 36.47 28.35 18.41
C ASN A 38 37.85 27.83 17.95
N GLU A 39 38.45 26.88 18.67
CA GLU A 39 39.73 26.27 18.29
C GLU A 39 39.62 25.43 17.00
N VAL A 40 38.51 24.70 16.81
CA VAL A 40 38.18 23.95 15.58
C VAL A 40 37.97 24.91 14.41
N GLU A 41 37.15 25.95 14.58
CA GLU A 41 36.87 26.94 13.54
C GLU A 41 38.14 27.71 13.11
N ASP A 42 39.00 28.11 14.07
CA ASP A 42 40.30 28.73 13.76
C ASP A 42 41.24 27.78 12.99
N ALA A 43 41.21 26.48 13.30
CA ALA A 43 41.96 25.45 12.59
C ALA A 43 41.42 25.21 11.17
N ILE A 44 40.11 25.14 10.97
CA ILE A 44 39.47 25.06 9.65
C ILE A 44 39.82 26.30 8.82
N GLN A 45 39.71 27.50 9.41
CA GLN A 45 40.14 28.75 8.79
C GLN A 45 41.65 28.72 8.44
N ALA A 46 42.49 28.05 9.24
CA ALA A 46 43.90 27.87 8.93
C ALA A 46 44.16 26.88 7.79
N ALA A 47 43.40 25.77 7.71
CA ALA A 47 43.46 24.80 6.62
C ALA A 47 43.06 25.44 5.28
N ILE A 48 41.94 26.16 5.24
CA ILE A 48 41.46 26.92 4.06
C ILE A 48 42.52 27.93 3.56
N ARG A 49 43.28 28.56 4.47
CA ARG A 49 44.37 29.48 4.10
C ARG A 49 45.64 28.78 3.55
N GLN A 50 45.81 27.49 3.85
CA GLN A 50 46.98 26.69 3.48
C GLN A 50 46.79 25.91 2.18
N ASP A 51 45.60 25.39 1.88
CA ASP A 51 45.30 24.78 0.57
C ASP A 51 45.18 25.85 -0.54
N ARG A 52 46.34 26.30 -1.02
CA ARG A 52 46.46 27.22 -2.15
C ARG A 52 46.56 26.48 -3.50
N GLY A 53 46.24 25.18 -3.53
CA GLY A 53 46.46 24.31 -4.68
C GLY A 53 45.17 23.85 -5.37
N ALA A 54 44.24 23.25 -4.61
CA ALA A 54 43.07 22.58 -5.18
C ALA A 54 41.82 23.48 -5.22
N SER A 55 41.64 24.34 -4.21
CA SER A 55 40.31 24.88 -3.86
C SER A 55 40.10 26.37 -4.16
N ILE A 56 40.84 26.94 -5.12
CA ILE A 56 40.90 28.39 -5.37
C ILE A 56 39.55 29.01 -5.76
N ALA A 57 38.63 28.30 -6.42
CA ALA A 57 37.36 28.90 -6.82
C ALA A 57 36.34 28.96 -5.68
N PHE A 58 36.14 27.86 -4.95
CA PHE A 58 35.14 27.74 -3.87
C PHE A 58 35.45 28.72 -2.72
N PHE A 59 36.71 28.77 -2.28
CA PHE A 59 37.11 29.65 -1.17
C PHE A 59 37.46 31.10 -1.57
N ALA A 60 37.65 31.42 -2.86
CA ALA A 60 37.87 32.82 -3.27
C ALA A 60 36.62 33.70 -3.18
N GLY A 61 35.43 33.10 -3.17
CA GLY A 61 34.17 33.78 -2.84
C GLY A 61 34.07 34.17 -1.37
N GLY A 62 34.80 33.50 -0.49
CA GLY A 62 34.58 33.56 0.95
C GLY A 62 33.56 32.51 1.39
N VAL A 63 33.89 31.86 2.50
CA VAL A 63 33.11 30.76 3.09
C VAL A 63 32.92 31.08 4.56
N THR A 64 31.71 30.86 5.06
CA THR A 64 31.39 30.90 6.49
C THR A 64 31.33 29.47 7.01
N ILE A 65 31.90 29.24 8.20
CA ILE A 65 31.77 27.97 8.91
C ILE A 65 30.48 28.04 9.74
N GLN A 66 29.63 27.02 9.66
CA GLN A 66 28.42 26.87 10.45
C GLN A 66 28.22 25.42 10.88
N ASN A 67 27.28 25.20 11.80
CA ASN A 67 26.86 23.90 12.31
C ASN A 67 28.04 23.03 12.77
N THR A 68 28.99 23.65 13.49
CA THR A 68 30.12 22.96 14.10
C THR A 68 29.66 22.08 15.25
N GLN A 69 29.79 20.76 15.07
CA GLN A 69 29.49 19.75 16.08
C GLN A 69 30.78 19.14 16.59
N VAL A 70 30.84 18.84 17.89
CA VAL A 70 32.02 18.28 18.59
C VAL A 70 31.60 16.99 19.29
N SER A 71 32.43 15.95 19.21
CA SER A 71 32.10 14.65 19.82
C SER A 71 32.05 14.71 21.34
N GLU A 72 31.35 13.76 21.98
CA GLU A 72 31.31 13.62 23.44
C GLU A 72 32.71 13.50 24.07
N SER A 73 33.67 12.96 23.31
CA SER A 73 35.08 12.87 23.72
C SER A 73 35.84 14.20 23.69
N GLY A 74 35.35 15.20 22.95
CA GLY A 74 36.06 16.44 22.64
C GLY A 74 37.23 16.29 21.66
N GLU A 75 37.41 15.10 21.07
CA GLU A 75 38.56 14.77 20.21
C GLU A 75 38.24 14.82 18.71
N TRP A 76 36.96 14.90 18.32
CA TRP A 76 36.52 15.02 16.93
C TRP A 76 35.55 16.19 16.76
N ALA A 77 35.53 16.75 15.55
CA ALA A 77 34.54 17.73 15.17
C ALA A 77 34.21 17.67 13.67
N VAL A 78 33.00 18.09 13.32
CA VAL A 78 32.55 18.28 11.93
C VAL A 78 31.95 19.67 11.78
N SER A 79 31.96 20.24 10.57
CA SER A 79 31.38 21.57 10.31
C SER A 79 31.01 21.74 8.85
N TYR A 80 30.02 22.60 8.59
CA TYR A 80 29.62 22.98 7.24
C TYR A 80 30.33 24.24 6.75
N LEU A 81 30.78 24.16 5.51
CA LEU A 81 31.41 25.21 4.73
C LEU A 81 30.36 25.79 3.79
N ILE A 82 29.78 26.93 4.19
CA ILE A 82 28.73 27.61 3.42
C ILE A 82 29.37 28.64 2.48
N PRO A 83 29.21 28.50 1.15
CA PRO A 83 29.66 29.51 0.20
C PRO A 83 28.91 30.83 0.40
N THR A 84 29.63 31.94 0.34
CA THR A 84 29.05 33.29 0.43
C THR A 84 29.43 34.12 -0.79
N ASP A 85 28.57 35.05 -1.18
CA ASP A 85 28.94 36.05 -2.18
C ASP A 85 29.76 37.17 -1.51
N PRO A 86 31.03 37.40 -1.89
CA PRO A 86 31.89 38.39 -1.24
C PRO A 86 31.44 39.84 -1.45
N GLN A 87 30.50 40.08 -2.37
CA GLN A 87 29.96 41.41 -2.64
C GLN A 87 28.81 41.78 -1.71
N THR A 88 28.04 40.79 -1.26
CA THR A 88 26.82 40.98 -0.45
C THR A 88 26.97 40.43 0.97
N GLY A 89 27.84 39.46 1.20
CA GLY A 89 27.98 38.72 2.46
C GLY A 89 26.86 37.70 2.70
N GLU A 90 26.02 37.45 1.70
CA GLU A 90 24.88 36.54 1.79
C GLU A 90 25.32 35.10 1.41
N PRO A 91 24.75 34.05 2.06
CA PRO A 91 24.89 32.67 1.61
C PRO A 91 24.42 32.49 0.16
N VAL A 92 25.16 31.68 -0.60
CA VAL A 92 24.79 31.25 -1.95
C VAL A 92 23.97 29.96 -1.81
N PRO A 93 22.73 29.88 -2.34
CA PRO A 93 21.93 28.64 -2.29
C PRO A 93 22.57 27.53 -3.14
N THR A 94 23.12 26.51 -2.47
CA THR A 94 23.79 25.33 -3.03
C THR A 94 24.03 24.31 -1.89
N GLU A 95 24.75 23.21 -2.10
CA GLU A 95 25.11 22.29 -1.00
C GLU A 95 26.34 22.80 -0.20
N PRO A 96 26.40 22.58 1.12
CA PRO A 96 27.59 22.89 1.92
C PRO A 96 28.71 21.87 1.69
N GLY A 97 29.96 22.30 1.87
CA GLY A 97 31.08 21.36 2.02
C GLY A 97 31.19 20.87 3.47
N LEU A 98 31.43 19.57 3.70
CA LEU A 98 31.62 19.02 5.05
C LEU A 98 33.12 18.91 5.41
N THR A 99 33.57 19.56 6.49
CA THR A 99 34.89 19.30 7.07
C THR A 99 34.85 18.23 8.14
N VAL A 100 35.91 17.42 8.21
CA VAL A 100 36.21 16.54 9.35
C VAL A 100 37.46 17.07 10.05
N ALA A 101 37.44 17.11 11.38
CA ALA A 101 38.57 17.53 12.20
C ALA A 101 38.80 16.54 13.36
N GLN A 102 40.06 16.29 13.69
CA GLN A 102 40.48 15.40 14.78
C GLN A 102 41.59 16.05 15.60
N GLN A 103 41.54 15.92 16.93
CA GLN A 103 42.54 16.46 17.82
C GLN A 103 43.74 15.50 17.97
N THR A 104 44.85 15.82 17.32
CA THR A 104 46.09 15.06 17.42
C THR A 104 47.10 15.80 18.30
N ARG A 105 47.44 15.22 19.47
CA ARG A 105 48.51 15.74 20.36
C ARG A 105 48.30 17.19 20.86
N GLY A 106 47.06 17.68 20.85
CA GLY A 106 46.71 19.05 21.26
C GLY A 106 46.75 20.10 20.14
N GLU A 107 46.83 19.67 18.89
CA GLU A 107 46.53 20.49 17.70
C GLU A 107 45.36 19.85 16.94
N TRP A 108 44.55 20.65 16.24
CA TRP A 108 43.45 20.16 15.42
C TRP A 108 43.95 19.92 13.98
N ASP A 109 44.02 18.66 13.58
CA ASP A 109 44.18 18.28 12.17
C ASP A 109 42.82 18.40 11.47
N VAL A 110 42.79 18.95 10.26
CA VAL A 110 41.56 19.25 9.51
C VAL A 110 41.65 18.73 8.09
N TRP A 111 40.61 18.00 7.67
CA TRP A 111 40.40 17.53 6.31
C TRP A 111 39.22 18.29 5.70
N LEU A 112 39.51 19.07 4.67
CA LEU A 112 38.50 19.69 3.79
C LEU A 112 37.98 18.64 2.79
N PRO A 113 36.79 18.81 2.17
CA PRO A 113 36.26 17.87 1.16
C PRO A 113 37.24 17.53 0.02
N THR A 114 38.12 18.45 -0.32
CA THR A 114 39.15 18.32 -1.37
C THR A 114 40.47 17.69 -0.89
N SER A 115 40.55 17.28 0.38
CA SER A 115 41.78 16.75 0.99
C SER A 115 41.96 15.25 0.74
N GLU A 116 43.19 14.85 0.41
CA GLU A 116 43.57 13.43 0.34
C GLU A 116 43.33 12.77 1.72
N GLY A 117 42.57 11.67 1.74
CA GLY A 117 42.17 10.97 2.97
C GLY A 117 40.89 11.48 3.65
N TRP A 118 40.20 12.50 3.12
CA TRP A 118 38.94 12.99 3.71
C TRP A 118 37.86 11.89 3.87
N SER A 119 37.71 11.01 2.87
CA SER A 119 36.78 9.88 2.92
C SER A 119 37.11 8.86 4.02
N ASP A 120 38.40 8.67 4.29
CA ASP A 120 38.86 7.73 5.31
C ASP A 120 38.55 8.31 6.70
N MET A 121 38.86 9.60 6.92
CA MET A 121 38.55 10.29 8.17
C MET A 121 37.04 10.45 8.42
N LEU A 122 36.24 10.66 7.37
CA LEU A 122 34.78 10.66 7.44
C LEU A 122 34.23 9.30 7.89
N THR A 123 34.87 8.21 7.47
CA THR A 123 34.53 6.85 7.91
C THR A 123 34.93 6.60 9.37
N GLU A 124 36.05 7.17 9.82
CA GLU A 124 36.51 7.09 11.23
C GLU A 124 35.78 8.05 12.19
N THR A 125 35.02 9.02 11.66
CA THR A 125 34.28 10.00 12.48
C THR A 125 33.31 9.28 13.44
N PRO A 126 33.20 9.67 14.72
CA PRO A 126 32.27 9.06 15.68
C PRO A 126 30.78 9.13 15.27
N GLU A 127 29.94 8.25 15.83
CA GLU A 127 28.49 8.19 15.51
C GLU A 127 27.64 9.23 16.26
N ASP A 128 28.16 9.81 17.34
CA ASP A 128 27.54 10.88 18.13
C ASP A 128 27.53 12.26 17.42
N ILE A 129 28.30 12.43 16.34
CA ILE A 129 28.31 13.67 15.52
C ILE A 129 27.99 13.46 14.04
N LEU A 130 28.09 12.23 13.54
CA LEU A 130 27.57 11.84 12.22
C LEU A 130 27.05 10.41 12.28
N SER A 131 25.75 10.21 12.02
CA SER A 131 25.15 8.87 11.98
C SER A 131 25.72 8.02 10.84
N PHE A 132 25.49 6.70 10.90
CA PHE A 132 25.87 5.78 9.83
C PHE A 132 25.29 6.22 8.46
N ASP A 133 24.02 6.61 8.42
CA ASP A 133 23.34 7.02 7.19
C ASP A 133 23.88 8.36 6.66
N GLN A 134 24.16 9.33 7.55
CA GLN A 134 24.81 10.58 7.17
C GLN A 134 26.19 10.34 6.55
N LYS A 135 27.02 9.46 7.14
CA LYS A 135 28.31 9.07 6.54
C LYS A 135 28.13 8.42 5.17
N ALA A 136 27.15 7.52 5.03
CA ALA A 136 26.85 6.87 3.75
C ALA A 136 26.42 7.88 2.68
N MET A 137 25.63 8.90 3.01
CA MET A 137 25.30 9.99 2.08
C MET A 137 26.54 10.68 1.53
N TRP A 138 27.41 11.18 2.41
CA TRP A 138 28.62 11.89 2.01
C TRP A 138 29.59 10.98 1.24
N LEU A 139 29.80 9.72 1.68
CA LEU A 139 30.68 8.78 0.97
C LEU A 139 30.15 8.38 -0.42
N THR A 140 28.83 8.27 -0.61
CA THR A 140 28.24 7.89 -1.90
C THR A 140 28.35 8.99 -2.95
N GLN A 141 28.27 10.27 -2.55
CA GLN A 141 28.51 11.41 -3.44
C GLN A 141 29.97 11.44 -3.96
N TYR A 142 30.93 11.03 -3.13
CA TYR A 142 32.38 11.15 -3.42
C TYR A 142 32.99 9.88 -4.04
N ASN A 143 32.22 8.81 -4.27
CA ASN A 143 32.72 7.57 -4.88
C ASN A 143 33.09 7.73 -6.37
N GLU A 144 34.32 7.34 -6.74
CA GLU A 144 34.87 7.37 -8.10
C GLU A 144 34.59 6.10 -8.93
N ALA A 145 33.51 5.36 -8.64
CA ALA A 145 33.16 4.14 -9.36
C ALA A 145 32.92 4.39 -10.86
N ALA A 146 33.57 3.57 -11.71
CA ALA A 146 33.42 3.64 -13.15
C ALA A 146 32.07 3.04 -13.60
N VAL A 147 31.22 3.87 -14.19
CA VAL A 147 29.92 3.47 -14.75
C VAL A 147 29.79 3.80 -16.23
N ASN A 148 28.94 3.05 -16.93
CA ASN A 148 28.64 3.30 -18.33
C ASN A 148 27.71 4.51 -18.45
N VAL A 149 28.12 5.53 -19.20
CA VAL A 149 27.35 6.77 -19.42
C VAL A 149 27.05 6.95 -20.91
N PRO A 150 25.97 7.68 -21.29
CA PRO A 150 25.71 8.03 -22.68
C PRO A 150 26.92 8.70 -23.35
N SER A 151 27.23 8.28 -24.58
CA SER A 151 28.39 8.77 -25.34
C SER A 151 28.15 10.09 -26.10
N ALA A 152 26.95 10.66 -25.98
CA ALA A 152 26.56 11.91 -26.61
C ALA A 152 25.56 12.66 -25.72
N THR A 153 25.58 14.00 -25.79
CA THR A 153 24.68 14.88 -25.03
C THR A 153 23.22 14.51 -25.21
N LEU A 154 22.52 14.26 -24.11
CA LEU A 154 21.08 14.02 -24.10
C LEU A 154 20.31 15.32 -24.40
N ARG A 155 19.21 15.21 -25.15
CA ARG A 155 18.41 16.35 -25.65
C ARG A 155 16.92 16.16 -25.34
N GLY A 156 16.14 17.22 -25.52
CA GLY A 156 14.69 17.18 -25.28
C GLY A 156 14.25 17.70 -23.92
N TYR A 157 15.16 18.27 -23.14
CA TYR A 157 14.87 18.85 -21.83
C TYR A 157 14.44 20.32 -21.95
N LEU A 158 13.63 20.79 -21.01
CA LEU A 158 13.26 22.20 -20.82
C LEU A 158 13.53 22.60 -19.36
N LEU A 159 13.64 23.89 -19.07
CA LEU A 159 13.95 24.36 -17.72
C LEU A 159 12.83 24.01 -16.72
N PRO A 160 13.14 23.74 -15.43
CA PRO A 160 12.19 23.17 -14.47
C PRO A 160 11.13 24.13 -13.90
N TRP A 161 10.67 25.15 -14.63
CA TRP A 161 9.64 26.10 -14.17
C TRP A 161 8.79 26.64 -15.32
N ASP A 162 7.68 27.33 -15.02
CA ASP A 162 6.73 27.83 -16.03
C ASP A 162 7.34 28.73 -17.13
N ASP A 163 6.80 28.62 -18.33
CA ASP A 163 7.09 29.45 -19.51
C ASP A 163 7.11 30.96 -19.17
N GLY A 164 8.13 31.66 -19.68
CA GLY A 164 8.34 33.08 -19.47
C GLY A 164 8.87 33.48 -18.08
N ILE A 165 8.87 32.56 -17.08
CA ILE A 165 9.48 32.83 -15.77
C ILE A 165 11.00 32.72 -15.86
N THR A 166 11.69 33.56 -15.11
CA THR A 166 13.17 33.64 -15.07
C THR A 166 13.68 33.28 -13.67
N ARG A 167 14.62 32.34 -13.58
CA ARG A 167 15.32 31.94 -12.36
C ARG A 167 16.83 32.13 -12.49
N TYR A 168 17.55 31.96 -11.39
CA TYR A 168 18.99 32.15 -11.29
C TYR A 168 19.71 30.81 -11.17
N LEU A 169 20.97 30.77 -11.60
CA LEU A 169 21.87 29.62 -11.47
C LEU A 169 22.92 29.96 -10.42
N SER A 170 23.17 29.09 -9.44
CA SER A 170 24.23 29.27 -8.42
C SER A 170 25.49 28.46 -8.74
N THR A 171 25.34 27.19 -9.16
CA THR A 171 26.45 26.30 -9.57
C THR A 171 26.10 25.49 -10.82
N SER A 172 27.12 25.09 -11.59
CA SER A 172 27.02 24.03 -12.61
C SER A 172 28.25 23.10 -12.61
N VAL A 173 29.17 23.17 -13.56
CA VAL A 173 30.39 22.32 -13.52
C VAL A 173 31.27 22.61 -12.30
N CYS A 174 31.10 23.76 -11.63
CA CYS A 174 31.79 24.07 -10.38
C CYS A 174 31.37 23.21 -9.16
N HIS A 175 30.37 22.31 -9.23
CA HIS A 175 30.17 21.27 -8.21
C HIS A 175 31.45 20.43 -7.99
N ASP A 176 32.26 20.22 -9.04
CA ASP A 176 33.57 19.56 -8.96
C ASP A 176 34.58 20.26 -8.02
N SER A 177 34.29 21.48 -7.57
CA SER A 177 35.13 22.21 -6.61
C SER A 177 35.07 21.66 -5.18
N TYR A 178 34.05 20.87 -4.86
CA TYR A 178 33.92 20.11 -3.61
C TYR A 178 33.60 18.63 -3.88
N ILE A 179 32.71 18.29 -4.83
CA ILE A 179 32.40 16.91 -5.24
C ILE A 179 33.41 16.44 -6.30
N THR A 180 34.65 16.21 -5.89
CA THR A 180 35.80 15.92 -6.77
C THR A 180 35.65 14.64 -7.61
N SER A 181 34.78 13.71 -7.20
CA SER A 181 34.45 12.47 -7.93
C SER A 181 33.90 12.70 -9.35
N GLY A 182 33.39 13.91 -9.61
CA GLY A 182 32.66 14.26 -10.83
C GLY A 182 31.31 13.56 -10.93
N ASN A 183 30.73 13.09 -9.82
CA ASN A 183 29.36 12.57 -9.80
C ASN A 183 28.33 13.68 -10.08
N ALA A 184 28.58 14.92 -9.66
CA ALA A 184 27.71 16.09 -9.90
C ALA A 184 28.18 17.00 -11.07
N HIS A 185 29.11 16.55 -11.91
CA HIS A 185 29.74 17.37 -12.95
C HIS A 185 28.76 18.01 -13.96
N TYR A 186 27.63 17.34 -14.24
CA TYR A 186 26.56 17.86 -15.11
C TYR A 186 25.29 18.26 -14.33
N ALA A 187 25.42 18.53 -13.03
CA ALA A 187 24.34 19.05 -12.20
C ALA A 187 24.19 20.58 -12.33
N TYR A 188 23.03 21.08 -11.91
CA TYR A 188 22.69 22.51 -11.91
C TYR A 188 21.90 22.88 -10.67
N ASP A 189 22.35 23.90 -9.94
CA ASP A 189 21.54 24.49 -8.86
C ASP A 189 20.79 25.71 -9.36
N PHE A 190 19.47 25.62 -9.37
CA PHE A 190 18.58 26.71 -9.73
C PHE A 190 17.91 27.29 -8.49
N TYR A 191 17.87 28.61 -8.39
CA TYR A 191 17.30 29.29 -7.24
C TYR A 191 16.53 30.56 -7.61
N THR A 192 15.80 31.05 -6.62
CA THR A 192 15.20 32.40 -6.60
C THR A 192 15.50 33.04 -5.26
N SER A 193 15.55 34.37 -5.20
CA SER A 193 15.99 35.07 -3.98
C SER A 193 15.08 34.79 -2.78
N LYS A 194 15.57 33.97 -1.83
CA LYS A 194 15.02 33.79 -0.48
C LYS A 194 13.53 33.40 -0.44
N THR A 195 13.09 32.53 -1.36
CA THR A 195 11.73 31.99 -1.34
C THR A 195 11.65 30.66 -2.10
N MET A 196 10.76 29.78 -1.63
CA MET A 196 10.38 28.53 -2.29
C MET A 196 9.74 28.77 -3.67
N TRP A 197 9.76 27.77 -4.55
CA TRP A 197 9.12 27.87 -5.88
C TRP A 197 8.77 26.53 -6.53
N ASP A 198 7.68 26.52 -7.30
CA ASP A 198 7.18 25.36 -8.04
C ASP A 198 8.17 24.79 -9.08
N ILE A 199 8.38 23.48 -9.02
CA ILE A 199 9.20 22.71 -9.95
C ILE A 199 8.30 21.99 -10.96
N LEU A 200 8.66 22.11 -12.24
CA LEU A 200 8.08 21.35 -13.34
C LEU A 200 9.06 20.28 -13.86
N ALA A 201 8.52 19.16 -14.33
CA ALA A 201 9.30 18.10 -14.94
C ALA A 201 10.05 18.58 -16.19
N ILE A 202 11.38 18.42 -16.21
CA ILE A 202 12.23 18.83 -17.33
C ILE A 202 12.06 17.94 -18.57
N LYS A 203 11.57 16.71 -18.40
CA LYS A 203 11.22 15.73 -19.44
C LYS A 203 10.30 14.66 -18.82
N GLY A 204 9.53 13.96 -19.65
CA GLY A 204 8.68 12.85 -19.18
C GLY A 204 9.45 11.57 -18.87
N GLY A 205 8.83 10.67 -18.10
CA GLY A 205 9.36 9.40 -17.61
C GLY A 205 8.38 8.72 -16.63
N THR A 206 8.89 7.93 -15.70
CA THR A 206 8.10 7.37 -14.58
C THR A 206 8.83 7.60 -13.25
N VAL A 207 8.13 7.86 -12.16
CA VAL A 207 8.73 7.95 -10.81
C VAL A 207 9.42 6.63 -10.48
N GLN A 208 10.69 6.69 -10.07
CA GLN A 208 11.47 5.55 -9.58
C GLN A 208 11.43 5.49 -8.06
N ILE A 209 11.69 6.64 -7.42
CA ILE A 209 11.69 6.81 -5.97
C ILE A 209 11.38 8.28 -5.65
N ALA A 210 10.67 8.50 -4.55
CA ALA A 210 10.30 9.82 -4.04
C ALA A 210 10.43 9.82 -2.52
N ARG A 211 10.84 10.95 -1.95
CA ARG A 211 10.90 11.21 -0.51
C ARG A 211 10.42 12.63 -0.24
N TRP A 212 9.48 12.78 0.69
CA TRP A 212 8.76 14.04 0.94
C TRP A 212 8.58 14.38 2.43
N SER A 213 9.01 13.52 3.35
CA SER A 213 8.68 13.63 4.78
C SER A 213 9.67 14.45 5.61
N VAL A 214 10.87 14.77 5.08
CA VAL A 214 11.90 15.52 5.81
C VAL A 214 11.43 16.96 6.04
N PRO A 215 11.45 17.50 7.27
CA PRO A 215 11.04 18.87 7.56
C PRO A 215 11.87 19.93 6.83
N ASN A 216 11.26 21.07 6.54
CA ASN A 216 11.94 22.24 5.94
C ASN A 216 13.06 22.73 6.88
N GLY A 217 14.25 22.99 6.33
CA GLY A 217 15.44 23.38 7.09
C GLY A 217 16.10 22.27 7.94
N ASP A 218 15.66 21.01 7.85
CA ASP A 218 16.35 19.89 8.49
C ASP A 218 17.53 19.42 7.62
N ASP A 219 18.75 19.69 8.10
CA ASP A 219 20.02 19.36 7.45
C ASP A 219 20.63 18.01 7.90
N THR A 220 19.94 17.29 8.79
CA THR A 220 20.44 16.04 9.38
C THR A 220 20.16 14.80 8.53
N ASP A 221 19.42 14.93 7.43
CA ASP A 221 19.01 13.82 6.55
C ASP A 221 19.32 14.11 5.06
N MET A 222 19.02 13.17 4.17
CA MET A 222 19.10 13.30 2.70
C MET A 222 18.21 14.40 2.11
N GLY A 223 17.33 15.01 2.91
CA GLY A 223 16.28 15.90 2.41
C GLY A 223 15.23 15.18 1.57
N ASN A 224 14.36 15.96 0.96
CA ASN A 224 13.32 15.47 0.06
C ASN A 224 13.77 15.54 -1.40
N TYR A 225 13.36 14.54 -2.18
CA TYR A 225 13.72 14.39 -3.57
C TYR A 225 12.68 13.59 -4.36
N ILE A 226 12.70 13.73 -5.67
CA ILE A 226 12.01 12.82 -6.59
C ILE A 226 12.94 12.44 -7.74
N VAL A 227 12.89 11.17 -8.14
CA VAL A 227 13.73 10.60 -9.20
C VAL A 227 12.85 10.06 -10.31
N ILE A 228 13.01 10.57 -11.53
CA ILE A 228 12.19 10.19 -12.70
C ILE A 228 13.03 9.34 -13.67
N ARG A 229 12.64 8.08 -13.88
CA ARG A 229 13.26 7.13 -14.82
C ARG A 229 12.85 7.40 -16.26
N ASP A 230 13.82 7.49 -17.15
CA ASP A 230 13.65 7.74 -18.58
C ASP A 230 14.22 6.58 -19.41
N ILE A 231 13.32 5.68 -19.81
CA ILE A 231 13.63 4.52 -20.65
C ILE A 231 13.87 4.85 -22.14
N THR A 232 13.76 6.12 -22.54
CA THR A 232 14.04 6.55 -23.94
C THR A 232 15.54 6.71 -24.22
N THR A 233 16.37 6.58 -23.18
CA THR A 233 17.83 6.74 -23.22
C THR A 233 18.56 5.40 -23.17
N SER A 234 19.80 5.36 -23.62
CA SER A 234 20.66 4.16 -23.56
C SER A 234 22.08 4.55 -23.11
N PRO A 235 22.54 4.10 -21.93
CA PRO A 235 21.78 3.39 -20.88
C PRO A 235 20.57 4.20 -20.38
N VAL A 236 19.65 3.53 -19.67
CA VAL A 236 18.50 4.19 -19.01
C VAL A 236 19.02 5.24 -18.02
N THR A 237 18.42 6.42 -18.04
CA THR A 237 18.80 7.56 -17.20
C THR A 237 17.68 7.94 -16.24
N TYR A 238 18.04 8.70 -15.22
CA TYR A 238 17.17 9.10 -14.12
C TYR A 238 17.33 10.61 -13.91
N HIS A 239 16.25 11.35 -13.69
CA HIS A 239 16.28 12.79 -13.43
C HIS A 239 16.06 13.00 -11.94
N LEU A 240 17.10 13.41 -11.22
CA LEU A 240 17.04 13.73 -9.79
C LEU A 240 16.66 15.19 -9.61
N TYR A 241 15.64 15.45 -8.80
CA TYR A 241 15.26 16.76 -8.29
C TYR A 241 15.33 16.67 -6.77
N MET A 242 16.12 17.53 -6.13
CA MET A 242 16.43 17.45 -4.69
C MET A 242 16.26 18.81 -3.99
N HIS A 243 16.25 18.78 -2.66
CA HIS A 243 15.96 19.90 -1.75
C HIS A 243 14.51 20.38 -1.87
N LEU A 244 13.55 19.44 -1.85
CA LEU A 244 12.12 19.76 -1.97
C LEU A 244 11.49 20.10 -0.61
N ALA A 245 10.49 20.97 -0.58
CA ALA A 245 9.73 21.25 0.66
C ALA A 245 8.98 20.00 1.14
N GLN A 246 8.85 19.86 2.47
CA GLN A 246 8.08 18.82 3.12
C GLN A 246 6.66 18.75 2.52
N ASP A 247 6.21 17.53 2.25
CA ASP A 247 4.91 17.19 1.65
C ASP A 247 4.59 17.87 0.31
N SER A 248 5.54 18.55 -0.34
CA SER A 248 5.27 19.28 -1.59
C SER A 248 5.12 18.39 -2.82
N ILE A 249 5.66 17.17 -2.81
CA ILE A 249 5.45 16.19 -3.89
C ILE A 249 3.97 15.77 -3.90
N PRO A 250 3.25 15.88 -5.03
CA PRO A 250 1.85 15.46 -5.15
C PRO A 250 1.66 13.98 -4.75
N PRO A 251 0.61 13.61 -3.99
CA PRO A 251 0.39 12.24 -3.53
C PRO A 251 0.46 11.17 -4.63
N GLU A 252 -0.05 11.47 -5.82
CA GLU A 252 0.00 10.58 -7.00
C GLU A 252 1.41 10.34 -7.54
N LEU A 253 2.37 11.24 -7.25
CA LEU A 253 3.79 11.12 -7.60
C LEU A 253 4.66 10.54 -6.47
N ARG A 254 4.06 10.18 -5.32
CA ARG A 254 4.73 9.46 -4.23
C ARG A 254 4.81 7.95 -4.48
N LEU A 255 4.19 7.46 -5.56
CA LEU A 255 4.11 6.05 -5.94
C LEU A 255 5.19 5.69 -6.98
N ASN A 256 5.89 4.57 -6.77
CA ASN A 256 6.82 4.02 -7.76
C ASN A 256 6.04 3.61 -9.03
N GLY A 257 6.59 3.93 -10.20
CA GLY A 257 5.97 3.70 -11.51
C GLY A 257 5.02 4.80 -11.98
N ALA A 258 4.68 5.80 -11.14
CA ALA A 258 3.76 6.86 -11.51
C ALA A 258 4.23 7.62 -12.78
N PRO A 259 3.38 7.79 -13.81
CA PRO A 259 3.79 8.42 -15.07
C PRO A 259 4.00 9.93 -14.87
N VAL A 260 5.09 10.44 -15.44
CA VAL A 260 5.44 11.86 -15.45
C VAL A 260 5.57 12.37 -16.87
N VAL A 261 4.99 13.54 -17.14
CA VAL A 261 5.04 14.24 -18.43
C VAL A 261 5.76 15.59 -18.30
N GLN A 262 6.48 16.01 -19.35
CA GLN A 262 7.24 17.27 -19.37
C GLN A 262 6.31 18.46 -19.10
N GLY A 263 6.64 19.31 -18.13
CA GLY A 263 5.77 20.40 -17.69
C GLY A 263 4.75 20.03 -16.60
N GLN A 264 4.73 18.79 -16.12
CA GLN A 264 3.97 18.41 -14.93
C GLN A 264 4.62 18.98 -13.66
N PHE A 265 3.79 19.46 -12.73
CA PHE A 265 4.26 19.90 -11.41
C PHE A 265 4.76 18.69 -10.59
N LEU A 266 5.96 18.81 -10.02
CA LEU A 266 6.63 17.73 -9.26
C LEU A 266 6.74 18.00 -7.76
N GLY A 267 6.72 19.27 -7.35
CA GLY A 267 6.95 19.70 -5.98
C GLY A 267 7.44 21.14 -5.91
N ILE A 268 7.94 21.53 -4.74
CA ILE A 268 8.40 22.90 -4.45
C ILE A 268 9.87 22.87 -4.02
N ALA A 269 10.71 23.71 -4.62
CA ALA A 269 12.13 23.87 -4.26
C ALA A 269 12.29 24.58 -2.90
N ASP A 270 13.22 24.11 -2.08
CA ASP A 270 13.36 24.48 -0.67
C ASP A 270 14.77 24.20 -0.09
N ASP A 271 14.91 24.07 1.24
CA ASP A 271 16.17 23.92 1.97
C ASP A 271 16.26 22.66 2.85
N THR A 272 15.69 21.54 2.41
CA THR A 272 15.80 20.24 3.13
C THR A 272 17.08 19.47 2.82
N GLY A 273 17.65 18.80 3.80
CA GLY A 273 18.92 18.07 3.70
C GLY A 273 20.11 19.03 3.65
N ALA A 274 21.25 18.56 3.12
CA ALA A 274 22.47 19.35 3.02
C ALA A 274 22.32 20.53 2.02
N SER A 275 21.69 21.62 2.45
CA SER A 275 21.35 22.81 1.67
C SER A 275 21.66 24.09 2.43
N THR A 276 22.12 25.12 1.73
CA THR A 276 22.40 26.45 2.32
C THR A 276 21.26 27.47 2.10
N GLY A 277 20.12 27.03 1.55
CA GLY A 277 18.91 27.83 1.37
C GLY A 277 18.09 27.41 0.13
N HIS A 278 16.88 27.98 -0.04
CA HIS A 278 15.90 27.52 -1.03
C HIS A 278 16.45 27.43 -2.48
N HIS A 279 16.72 26.21 -2.96
CA HIS A 279 17.18 25.93 -4.32
C HIS A 279 16.70 24.55 -4.79
N LEU A 280 16.91 24.27 -6.08
CA LEU A 280 16.73 22.95 -6.68
C LEU A 280 18.10 22.49 -7.17
N HIS A 281 18.61 21.41 -6.60
CA HIS A 281 19.67 20.62 -7.22
C HIS A 281 19.04 19.69 -8.27
N LEU A 282 19.50 19.80 -9.52
CA LEU A 282 18.97 19.08 -10.67
C LEU A 282 20.09 18.40 -11.47
N GLN A 283 20.00 17.07 -11.62
CA GLN A 283 20.86 16.32 -12.54
C GLN A 283 20.14 15.18 -13.26
N VAL A 284 20.56 14.91 -14.50
CA VAL A 284 20.28 13.64 -15.20
C VAL A 284 21.45 12.70 -14.93
N GLN A 285 21.18 11.48 -14.49
CA GLN A 285 22.19 10.55 -13.96
C GLN A 285 21.98 9.10 -14.43
N VAL A 286 23.01 8.27 -14.23
CA VAL A 286 22.92 6.80 -14.21
C VAL A 286 23.17 6.26 -12.79
N PRO A 287 22.55 5.14 -12.38
CA PRO A 287 22.68 4.65 -11.00
C PRO A 287 24.09 4.14 -10.69
N LEU A 288 24.61 4.49 -9.51
CA LEU A 288 25.88 3.97 -8.98
C LEU A 288 25.68 2.76 -8.06
N TYR A 289 24.55 2.72 -7.33
CA TYR A 289 24.28 1.78 -6.23
C TYR A 289 23.02 0.93 -6.46
N GLY A 290 22.60 0.78 -7.72
CA GLY A 290 21.33 0.14 -8.11
C GLY A 290 20.19 1.13 -8.34
N GLU A 291 19.13 0.70 -9.03
CA GLU A 291 18.05 1.59 -9.50
C GLU A 291 17.18 2.19 -8.38
N ASN A 292 17.29 1.67 -7.14
CA ASN A 292 16.52 2.13 -5.98
C ASN A 292 17.30 3.13 -5.09
N TYR A 293 18.46 3.62 -5.53
CA TYR A 293 19.21 4.65 -4.82
C TYR A 293 19.10 6.01 -5.51
N TYR A 294 18.90 7.08 -4.73
CA TYR A 294 18.56 8.40 -5.26
C TYR A 294 19.73 9.11 -5.96
N TRP A 295 20.98 8.86 -5.55
CA TRP A 295 22.17 9.51 -6.09
C TRP A 295 22.90 8.64 -7.13
N GLY A 296 23.42 9.27 -8.17
CA GLY A 296 24.10 8.61 -9.29
C GLY A 296 25.20 9.47 -9.92
N ARG A 297 25.77 8.95 -11.01
CA ARG A 297 26.73 9.69 -11.84
C ARG A 297 25.95 10.55 -12.83
N SER A 298 26.04 11.87 -12.71
CA SER A 298 25.48 12.81 -13.69
C SER A 298 26.08 12.58 -15.08
N VAL A 299 25.26 12.85 -16.11
CA VAL A 299 25.59 12.64 -17.51
C VAL A 299 25.29 13.88 -18.34
N ASP A 300 25.98 14.04 -19.46
CA ASP A 300 25.87 15.21 -20.33
C ASP A 300 24.44 15.39 -20.89
N PHE A 301 23.75 16.45 -20.49
CA PHE A 301 22.40 16.78 -20.96
C PHE A 301 22.20 18.29 -21.12
N ALA A 302 21.32 18.65 -22.07
CA ALA A 302 21.11 20.03 -22.48
C ALA A 302 19.63 20.42 -22.59
N PHE A 303 19.34 21.66 -22.20
CA PHE A 303 18.03 22.29 -22.28
C PHE A 303 17.80 22.93 -23.65
N ASN A 304 16.65 22.67 -24.27
CA ASN A 304 16.29 23.20 -25.59
C ASN A 304 15.97 24.71 -25.58
N ASP A 305 15.56 25.23 -24.42
CA ASP A 305 15.19 26.63 -24.16
C ASP A 305 16.36 27.50 -23.66
N VAL A 306 17.57 26.91 -23.55
CA VAL A 306 18.81 27.64 -23.23
C VAL A 306 19.58 27.97 -24.50
N ASP A 307 19.72 29.27 -24.77
CA ASP A 307 20.28 29.87 -25.99
C ASP A 307 21.81 29.93 -26.05
N ILE A 308 22.51 29.58 -24.95
CA ILE A 308 23.98 29.59 -24.85
C ILE A 308 24.55 28.16 -24.78
N ASN A 309 25.83 28.01 -25.12
CA ASN A 309 26.60 26.75 -24.99
C ASN A 309 25.91 25.49 -25.53
N GLN A 310 25.07 25.63 -26.57
CA GLN A 310 24.26 24.52 -27.11
C GLN A 310 23.31 23.88 -26.07
N GLY A 311 22.72 24.69 -25.18
CA GLY A 311 21.75 24.26 -24.18
C GLY A 311 22.29 24.03 -22.78
N HIS A 312 23.54 24.41 -22.50
CA HIS A 312 24.19 24.23 -21.20
C HIS A 312 24.29 25.54 -20.41
N PRO A 313 23.52 25.70 -19.32
CA PRO A 313 23.72 26.76 -18.34
C PRO A 313 25.17 26.76 -17.82
N ARG A 314 25.80 27.94 -17.77
CA ARG A 314 27.14 28.15 -17.20
C ARG A 314 27.20 29.51 -16.53
N ILE A 315 27.85 29.61 -15.38
CA ILE A 315 28.01 30.81 -14.56
C ILE A 315 29.50 31.13 -14.34
N ASN A 316 29.79 32.43 -14.24
CA ASN A 316 31.09 32.95 -13.87
C ASN A 316 30.86 34.07 -12.85
N ALA A 317 30.78 33.67 -11.59
CA ALA A 317 30.57 34.51 -10.42
C ALA A 317 31.79 34.43 -9.47
N SER A 318 31.77 35.22 -8.40
CA SER A 318 32.83 35.24 -7.39
C SER A 318 32.89 33.97 -6.53
N TYR A 319 31.78 33.25 -6.41
CA TYR A 319 31.61 32.03 -5.59
C TYR A 319 31.58 30.73 -6.40
N CYS A 320 31.22 30.79 -7.68
CA CYS A 320 31.26 29.68 -8.63
C CYS A 320 31.88 30.16 -9.94
N HIS A 321 32.99 29.52 -10.32
CA HIS A 321 33.76 29.89 -11.50
C HIS A 321 33.95 28.68 -12.42
N ASP A 322 32.88 28.34 -13.15
CA ASP A 322 32.85 27.23 -14.12
C ASP A 322 34.08 27.15 -15.06
N PRO A 323 34.69 28.25 -15.56
CA PRO A 323 35.85 28.16 -16.45
C PRO A 323 37.05 27.36 -15.93
N LEU A 324 37.17 27.14 -14.61
CA LEU A 324 38.23 26.31 -14.02
C LEU A 324 37.89 24.81 -13.97
N TYR A 325 36.61 24.45 -14.04
CA TYR A 325 36.12 23.06 -13.89
C TYR A 325 35.64 22.45 -15.21
N CYS A 326 35.51 23.25 -16.27
CA CYS A 326 35.23 22.75 -17.61
C CYS A 326 36.32 21.78 -18.11
N LYS A 327 35.96 20.50 -18.27
CA LYS A 327 36.84 19.41 -18.71
C LYS A 327 37.00 19.40 -20.23
N ALA A 328 37.91 18.54 -20.70
CA ALA A 328 38.18 18.35 -22.12
C ALA A 328 37.03 17.60 -22.81
N GLY A 329 36.01 18.33 -23.24
CA GLY A 329 34.79 17.84 -23.88
C GLY A 329 33.62 18.81 -23.71
N ASP A 330 33.65 19.58 -22.62
CA ASP A 330 32.58 20.47 -22.19
C ASP A 330 32.41 21.70 -23.09
N ILE A 331 31.20 22.27 -23.05
CA ILE A 331 30.86 23.49 -23.77
C ILE A 331 30.73 24.65 -22.77
N CYS A 332 31.73 25.53 -22.75
CA CYS A 332 31.88 26.61 -21.78
C CYS A 332 32.32 27.94 -22.44
N ASP A 333 31.64 28.34 -23.51
CA ASP A 333 32.02 29.54 -24.29
C ASP A 333 31.45 30.84 -23.72
N THR A 334 30.25 30.77 -23.11
CA THR A 334 29.47 31.93 -22.64
C THR A 334 28.91 31.68 -21.24
N PHE A 335 28.82 32.73 -20.42
CA PHE A 335 28.39 32.62 -19.02
C PHE A 335 27.27 33.61 -18.71
N ARG A 336 26.24 33.15 -17.99
CA ARG A 336 25.06 33.94 -17.57
C ARG A 336 24.51 33.39 -16.25
N SER A 337 24.08 34.27 -15.35
CA SER A 337 23.57 33.91 -14.02
C SER A 337 22.05 33.69 -13.93
N SER A 338 21.30 33.88 -15.02
CA SER A 338 19.85 33.68 -15.05
C SER A 338 19.35 33.12 -16.39
N TYR A 339 18.22 32.42 -16.36
CA TYR A 339 17.66 31.68 -17.49
C TYR A 339 16.13 31.79 -17.48
N THR A 340 15.51 31.86 -18.66
CA THR A 340 14.06 31.96 -18.83
C THR A 340 13.54 30.66 -19.45
N SER A 341 12.53 30.06 -18.85
CA SER A 341 11.97 28.77 -19.30
C SER A 341 10.98 28.93 -20.44
N GLN A 342 10.82 27.86 -21.23
CA GLN A 342 9.72 27.65 -22.17
C GLN A 342 8.89 26.40 -21.83
N ASN A 343 9.03 25.86 -20.61
CA ASN A 343 8.33 24.69 -20.12
C ASN A 343 6.90 25.05 -19.68
N ILE A 344 5.90 24.57 -20.42
CA ILE A 344 4.49 24.95 -20.22
C ILE A 344 3.85 23.98 -19.21
N ARG A 345 3.23 24.53 -18.15
CA ARG A 345 2.59 23.73 -17.11
C ARG A 345 1.36 22.95 -17.61
N ILE A 346 1.35 21.65 -17.33
CA ILE A 346 0.22 20.75 -17.60
C ILE A 346 -0.95 21.02 -16.64
N GLY A 347 -2.19 20.90 -17.15
CA GLY A 347 -3.42 21.14 -16.38
C GLY A 347 -4.25 22.34 -16.83
N THR A 348 -3.80 23.10 -17.84
CA THR A 348 -4.53 24.26 -18.39
C THR A 348 -5.30 23.98 -19.68
N GLU A 349 -4.95 22.93 -20.44
CA GLU A 349 -5.64 22.48 -21.67
C GLU A 349 -5.78 20.94 -21.73
N ASP A 350 -5.97 20.38 -22.92
CA ASP A 350 -6.50 19.04 -23.22
C ASP A 350 -5.68 17.83 -22.71
N ASN A 351 -6.35 16.92 -22.02
CA ASN A 351 -5.78 15.73 -21.37
C ASN A 351 -6.40 14.40 -21.85
N THR A 352 -7.35 14.39 -22.80
CA THR A 352 -7.99 13.16 -23.28
C THR A 352 -7.07 12.43 -24.28
N PRO A 353 -6.65 11.17 -24.04
CA PRO A 353 -5.86 10.42 -25.02
C PRO A 353 -6.64 10.16 -26.32
N PRO A 354 -5.97 10.04 -27.47
CA PRO A 354 -6.62 9.69 -28.72
C PRO A 354 -7.19 8.25 -28.65
N GLU A 355 -8.15 7.94 -29.52
CA GLU A 355 -8.74 6.60 -29.62
C GLU A 355 -8.58 6.03 -31.04
N GLY A 356 -8.64 4.70 -31.20
CA GLY A 356 -8.52 4.04 -32.50
C GLY A 356 -8.59 2.53 -32.43
N ASP A 357 -8.72 1.87 -33.59
CA ASP A 357 -8.91 0.43 -33.71
C ASP A 357 -8.40 -0.12 -35.06
N LEU A 358 -8.01 -1.40 -35.08
CA LEU A 358 -7.58 -2.15 -36.25
C LEU A 358 -8.81 -2.67 -37.03
N ARG A 359 -8.90 -2.28 -38.30
CA ARG A 359 -9.90 -2.78 -39.27
C ARG A 359 -9.48 -4.12 -39.87
N ASN A 360 -8.17 -4.32 -40.09
CA ASN A 360 -7.59 -5.56 -40.62
C ASN A 360 -6.18 -5.76 -40.03
N PRO A 361 -5.75 -7.00 -39.70
CA PRO A 361 -6.44 -8.29 -39.84
C PRO A 361 -7.58 -8.51 -38.85
N LEU A 362 -8.31 -9.62 -39.00
CA LEU A 362 -9.22 -10.14 -37.98
C LEU A 362 -8.53 -11.21 -37.13
N THR A 363 -8.98 -11.37 -35.88
CA THR A 363 -8.44 -12.38 -34.97
C THR A 363 -8.73 -13.81 -35.46
N GLY A 364 -7.74 -14.69 -35.40
CA GLY A 364 -7.80 -16.08 -35.85
C GLY A 364 -7.46 -16.28 -37.33
N GLU A 365 -7.23 -15.21 -38.08
CA GLU A 365 -6.82 -15.31 -39.48
C GLU A 365 -5.37 -15.78 -39.64
N THR A 366 -5.11 -16.47 -40.76
CA THR A 366 -3.80 -17.02 -41.10
C THR A 366 -3.31 -16.37 -42.40
N TYR A 367 -2.09 -15.82 -42.37
CA TYR A 367 -1.51 -15.07 -43.48
C TYR A 367 -0.20 -15.68 -43.97
N ALA A 368 0.17 -15.36 -45.22
CA ALA A 368 1.31 -15.94 -45.92
C ALA A 368 2.58 -15.05 -45.81
N ALA A 369 3.12 -14.54 -46.91
CA ALA A 369 4.38 -13.79 -46.92
C ALA A 369 4.27 -12.33 -46.42
N THR A 370 3.08 -11.71 -46.51
CA THR A 370 2.80 -10.35 -46.01
C THR A 370 1.51 -10.30 -45.20
N LEU A 371 1.41 -9.33 -44.28
CA LEU A 371 0.22 -9.04 -43.48
C LEU A 371 -0.29 -7.61 -43.77
N PRO A 372 -1.49 -7.43 -44.36
CA PRO A 372 -2.09 -6.12 -44.53
C PRO A 372 -2.67 -5.60 -43.21
N LEU A 373 -2.13 -4.47 -42.72
CA LEU A 373 -2.61 -3.75 -41.55
C LEU A 373 -3.43 -2.54 -41.99
N GLU A 374 -4.67 -2.41 -41.51
CA GLU A 374 -5.52 -1.24 -41.75
C GLU A 374 -6.12 -0.77 -40.43
N ALA A 375 -6.06 0.53 -40.14
CA ALA A 375 -6.55 1.09 -38.89
C ALA A 375 -7.14 2.50 -39.07
N TRP A 376 -7.80 2.95 -38.01
CA TRP A 376 -8.20 4.33 -37.83
C TRP A 376 -7.85 4.79 -36.41
N ALA A 377 -7.67 6.09 -36.26
CA ALA A 377 -7.53 6.78 -34.98
C ALA A 377 -8.17 8.17 -35.08
N ARG A 378 -8.59 8.76 -33.96
CA ARG A 378 -9.00 10.16 -33.88
C ARG A 378 -8.69 10.72 -32.49
N ASP A 379 -8.58 12.03 -32.43
CA ASP A 379 -8.55 12.77 -31.18
C ASP A 379 -9.85 13.59 -31.09
N LEU A 380 -10.54 13.49 -29.95
CA LEU A 380 -11.79 14.20 -29.66
C LEU A 380 -11.62 15.35 -28.66
N GLY A 381 -10.54 15.31 -27.87
CA GLY A 381 -10.27 16.22 -26.76
C GLY A 381 -11.28 16.20 -25.61
N ASP A 382 -10.90 16.83 -24.51
CA ASP A 382 -11.75 17.01 -23.33
C ASP A 382 -13.05 17.78 -23.66
N PRO A 383 -14.18 17.48 -23.01
CA PRO A 383 -15.43 18.21 -23.18
C PRO A 383 -15.28 19.73 -22.95
N GLY A 384 -15.31 20.50 -24.04
CA GLY A 384 -15.21 21.96 -24.03
C GLY A 384 -13.81 22.53 -24.33
N LYS A 385 -12.81 21.67 -24.59
CA LYS A 385 -11.50 22.06 -25.13
C LYS A 385 -11.44 21.72 -26.64
N ASN A 386 -10.42 22.24 -27.35
CA ASN A 386 -10.19 21.85 -28.74
C ASN A 386 -9.24 20.65 -28.79
N PRO A 387 -9.53 19.59 -29.56
CA PRO A 387 -8.59 18.48 -29.76
C PRO A 387 -7.27 18.98 -30.34
N VAL A 388 -6.18 18.44 -29.84
CA VAL A 388 -4.80 18.83 -30.20
C VAL A 388 -4.27 18.08 -31.42
N GLY A 389 -4.86 16.92 -31.73
CA GLY A 389 -4.56 16.08 -32.88
C GLY A 389 -3.51 14.99 -32.60
N ILE A 390 -3.45 14.00 -33.51
CA ILE A 390 -2.57 12.83 -33.38
C ILE A 390 -1.12 13.19 -33.74
N GLU A 391 -0.21 13.07 -32.77
CA GLU A 391 1.26 13.14 -32.99
C GLU A 391 1.78 11.87 -33.66
N SER A 392 1.33 10.70 -33.18
CA SER A 392 1.86 9.41 -33.61
C SER A 392 0.87 8.27 -33.39
N ALA A 393 0.29 7.76 -34.48
CA ALA A 393 -0.34 6.44 -34.53
C ALA A 393 0.63 5.42 -35.14
N ARG A 394 0.92 4.33 -34.43
CA ARG A 394 1.82 3.25 -34.86
C ARG A 394 1.14 1.90 -34.76
N PHE A 395 1.45 1.00 -35.70
CA PHE A 395 1.22 -0.42 -35.49
C PHE A 395 2.33 -1.00 -34.60
N ILE A 396 1.97 -1.93 -33.74
CA ILE A 396 2.89 -2.72 -32.93
C ILE A 396 2.54 -4.21 -33.06
N ALA A 397 3.54 -5.09 -32.98
CA ALA A 397 3.36 -6.53 -33.03
C ALA A 397 4.14 -7.25 -31.94
N TYR A 398 3.58 -8.33 -31.39
CA TYR A 398 4.20 -9.18 -30.39
C TYR A 398 4.67 -10.48 -31.02
N TYR A 399 5.98 -10.73 -30.95
CA TYR A 399 6.62 -11.99 -31.33
C TYR A 399 7.99 -12.10 -30.65
N ASN A 400 8.47 -13.33 -30.42
CA ASN A 400 9.70 -13.61 -29.65
C ASN A 400 9.72 -12.91 -28.28
N GLY A 401 8.61 -12.96 -27.53
CA GLY A 401 8.53 -12.46 -26.15
C GLY A 401 8.53 -10.93 -25.99
N ALA A 402 8.40 -10.15 -27.07
CA ALA A 402 8.44 -8.69 -26.98
C ALA A 402 7.51 -7.99 -28.00
N TRP A 403 6.96 -6.84 -27.59
CA TRP A 403 6.27 -5.90 -28.48
C TRP A 403 7.29 -5.07 -29.28
N ARG A 404 7.06 -4.94 -30.58
CA ARG A 404 7.94 -4.24 -31.54
C ARG A 404 7.09 -3.33 -32.44
N GLU A 405 7.62 -2.19 -32.84
CA GLU A 405 6.94 -1.30 -33.77
C GLU A 405 6.98 -1.85 -35.21
N VAL A 406 5.88 -1.66 -35.94
CA VAL A 406 5.69 -2.18 -37.31
C VAL A 406 5.37 -1.04 -38.26
N GLY A 407 6.28 -0.79 -39.20
CA GLY A 407 6.13 0.26 -40.21
C GLY A 407 6.39 1.67 -39.66
N PRO A 408 5.99 2.71 -40.41
CA PRO A 408 6.15 4.10 -40.00
C PRO A 408 5.08 4.55 -39.00
N ALA A 409 5.29 5.72 -38.38
CA ALA A 409 4.23 6.44 -37.69
C ALA A 409 3.32 7.17 -38.68
N PHE A 410 2.04 7.29 -38.32
CA PHE A 410 1.01 7.98 -39.06
C PHE A 410 0.42 9.12 -38.22
N THR A 411 0.03 10.21 -38.87
CA THR A 411 -0.64 11.37 -38.24
C THR A 411 -2.05 11.60 -38.80
N SER A 412 -2.54 10.67 -39.63
CA SER A 412 -3.83 10.74 -40.31
C SER A 412 -4.87 9.85 -39.63
N GLU A 413 -6.13 10.28 -39.60
CA GLU A 413 -7.22 9.55 -38.93
C GLU A 413 -7.48 8.14 -39.47
N ASN A 414 -7.10 7.87 -40.72
CA ASN A 414 -7.13 6.52 -41.28
C ASN A 414 -5.77 6.24 -41.93
N PHE A 415 -5.26 5.03 -41.74
CA PHE A 415 -3.92 4.64 -42.19
C PHE A 415 -3.85 3.14 -42.44
N ASN A 416 -2.94 2.73 -43.32
CA ASN A 416 -2.68 1.33 -43.64
C ASN A 416 -1.20 1.10 -43.94
N TYR A 417 -0.78 -0.16 -43.80
CA TYR A 417 0.58 -0.61 -44.03
C TYR A 417 0.59 -2.09 -44.43
N GLU A 418 1.25 -2.44 -45.53
CA GLU A 418 1.49 -3.85 -45.89
C GLU A 418 2.81 -4.31 -45.26
N TRP A 419 2.73 -5.17 -44.24
CA TRP A 419 3.90 -5.61 -43.49
C TRP A 419 4.52 -6.87 -44.11
N ASP A 420 5.73 -6.74 -44.66
CA ASP A 420 6.61 -7.88 -44.92
C ASP A 420 7.24 -8.37 -43.60
N TRP A 421 6.52 -9.27 -42.94
CA TRP A 421 6.95 -9.91 -41.71
C TRP A 421 8.03 -10.99 -41.91
N CYS A 422 8.34 -11.37 -43.16
CA CYS A 422 9.50 -12.22 -43.44
C CYS A 422 10.80 -11.41 -43.43
N ALA A 423 10.80 -10.22 -44.05
CA ALA A 423 11.91 -9.27 -43.95
C ALA A 423 12.14 -8.80 -42.50
N ALA A 424 11.08 -8.75 -41.67
CA ALA A 424 11.17 -8.42 -40.24
C ALA A 424 11.59 -9.60 -39.33
N GLY A 425 11.89 -10.78 -39.88
CA GLY A 425 12.39 -11.93 -39.14
C GLY A 425 11.39 -12.55 -38.15
N VAL A 426 10.08 -12.43 -38.42
CA VAL A 426 9.04 -13.01 -37.56
C VAL A 426 9.05 -14.54 -37.68
N PRO A 427 9.05 -15.30 -36.57
CA PRO A 427 9.00 -16.77 -36.59
C PRO A 427 7.69 -17.29 -37.21
N GLU A 428 7.58 -18.60 -37.42
CA GLU A 428 6.28 -19.24 -37.67
C GLU A 428 5.54 -19.42 -36.33
N GLY A 429 4.22 -19.24 -36.31
CA GLY A 429 3.40 -19.32 -35.10
C GLY A 429 2.51 -18.09 -34.84
N PRO A 430 2.00 -17.93 -33.60
CA PRO A 430 1.10 -16.82 -33.24
C PRO A 430 1.83 -15.48 -33.21
N VAL A 431 1.17 -14.45 -33.72
CA VAL A 431 1.62 -13.05 -33.72
C VAL A 431 0.44 -12.19 -33.28
N SER A 432 0.61 -11.39 -32.24
CA SER A 432 -0.38 -10.37 -31.88
C SER A 432 -0.06 -9.06 -32.58
N VAL A 433 -1.06 -8.30 -33.01
CA VAL A 433 -0.90 -6.94 -33.56
C VAL A 433 -1.86 -5.98 -32.88
N ALA A 434 -1.43 -4.75 -32.62
CA ALA A 434 -2.20 -3.71 -31.95
C ALA A 434 -1.76 -2.32 -32.43
N LEU A 435 -2.38 -1.27 -31.89
CA LEU A 435 -1.99 0.12 -32.10
C LEU A 435 -1.31 0.70 -30.84
N ARG A 436 -0.44 1.68 -31.07
CA ARG A 436 0.03 2.64 -30.06
C ARG A 436 -0.25 4.03 -30.61
N LEU A 437 -1.11 4.80 -29.95
CA LEU A 437 -1.55 6.12 -30.40
C LEU A 437 -1.17 7.17 -29.37
N ARG A 438 -0.76 8.35 -29.83
CA ARG A 438 -0.32 9.48 -29.02
C ARG A 438 -0.71 10.80 -29.68
N ASP A 439 -1.16 11.77 -28.90
CA ASP A 439 -1.52 13.11 -29.35
C ASP A 439 -0.35 14.11 -29.27
N PHE A 440 -0.55 15.34 -29.75
CA PHE A 440 0.44 16.44 -29.67
C PHE A 440 0.66 17.03 -28.27
N ARG A 441 -0.04 16.54 -27.23
CA ARG A 441 0.25 16.83 -25.81
C ARG A 441 1.06 15.70 -25.15
N GLY A 442 1.15 14.55 -25.81
CA GLY A 442 1.88 13.37 -25.37
C GLY A 442 1.01 12.34 -24.67
N ASN A 443 -0.31 12.55 -24.58
CA ASN A 443 -1.27 11.60 -24.01
C ASN A 443 -1.28 10.34 -24.87
N GLN A 444 -0.89 9.20 -24.30
CA GLN A 444 -0.88 7.91 -25.00
C GLN A 444 -2.14 7.12 -24.64
N THR A 445 -2.81 6.52 -25.63
CA THR A 445 -3.95 5.64 -25.37
C THR A 445 -3.52 4.48 -24.46
N PRO A 446 -4.21 4.23 -23.33
CA PRO A 446 -3.88 3.11 -22.46
C PRO A 446 -4.17 1.76 -23.15
N GLY A 447 -3.42 0.72 -22.75
CA GLY A 447 -3.59 -0.64 -23.25
C GLY A 447 -3.11 -0.85 -24.69
N LEU A 448 -3.79 -1.75 -25.40
CA LEU A 448 -3.45 -2.22 -26.75
C LEU A 448 -4.65 -1.99 -27.71
N PRO A 449 -4.97 -0.74 -28.07
CA PRO A 449 -6.10 -0.42 -28.93
C PRO A 449 -6.08 -1.25 -30.22
N GLY A 450 -7.20 -1.92 -30.48
CA GLY A 450 -7.38 -2.80 -31.62
C GLY A 450 -6.60 -4.11 -31.62
N LEU A 451 -6.16 -4.64 -30.48
CA LEU A 451 -5.51 -5.95 -30.38
C LEU A 451 -6.19 -7.05 -31.24
N ARG A 452 -5.40 -7.73 -32.07
CA ARG A 452 -5.77 -8.92 -32.85
C ARG A 452 -4.69 -9.99 -32.69
N HIS A 453 -5.09 -11.26 -32.69
CA HIS A 453 -4.14 -12.38 -32.74
C HIS A 453 -4.28 -13.08 -34.09
N VAL A 454 -3.18 -13.18 -34.84
CA VAL A 454 -3.11 -13.88 -36.13
C VAL A 454 -2.06 -14.97 -36.08
N THR A 455 -2.12 -15.92 -37.01
CA THR A 455 -1.10 -16.96 -37.14
C THR A 455 -0.30 -16.72 -38.42
N LYS A 456 1.03 -16.57 -38.28
CA LYS A 456 1.95 -16.65 -39.40
C LYS A 456 2.21 -18.13 -39.68
N HIS A 457 1.73 -18.62 -40.82
CA HIS A 457 1.88 -20.01 -41.28
C HIS A 457 2.63 -20.02 -42.61
N TYR A 458 3.88 -19.55 -42.53
CA TYR A 458 4.79 -19.40 -43.65
C TYR A 458 6.24 -19.35 -43.14
N ASP A 459 7.01 -20.38 -43.46
CA ASP A 459 8.46 -20.43 -43.22
C ASP A 459 9.20 -19.57 -44.27
N CYS A 460 9.81 -18.49 -43.79
CA CYS A 460 10.56 -17.55 -44.61
C CYS A 460 11.94 -18.09 -45.06
N ASN A 461 12.40 -19.20 -44.50
CA ASN A 461 13.70 -19.83 -44.75
C ASN A 461 13.59 -21.18 -45.47
N ALA A 462 12.39 -21.62 -45.85
CA ALA A 462 12.14 -22.94 -46.45
C ALA A 462 12.91 -23.17 -47.76
N GLN A 463 14.10 -23.78 -47.66
CA GLN A 463 14.66 -24.53 -48.78
C GLN A 463 13.81 -25.80 -48.94
N PRO A 464 13.21 -26.05 -50.12
CA PRO A 464 12.24 -27.13 -50.28
C PRO A 464 12.93 -28.49 -50.13
N ILE A 465 12.46 -29.30 -49.16
CA ILE A 465 12.86 -30.71 -49.00
C ILE A 465 12.84 -31.39 -50.37
N PRO A 466 13.99 -31.86 -50.90
CA PRO A 466 14.08 -32.45 -52.22
C PRO A 466 13.06 -33.58 -52.40
N ASN A 467 12.46 -33.68 -53.58
CA ASN A 467 11.42 -34.70 -53.84
C ASN A 467 11.92 -36.14 -53.60
N THR A 468 13.23 -36.38 -53.63
CA THR A 468 13.89 -37.66 -53.29
C THR A 468 13.90 -37.98 -51.80
N CYS A 469 13.73 -36.98 -50.93
CA CYS A 469 13.70 -37.10 -49.47
C CYS A 469 12.27 -37.17 -48.90
N ARG A 470 11.24 -37.12 -49.75
CA ARG A 470 9.83 -37.17 -49.32
C ARG A 470 9.34 -38.63 -49.35
N PRO A 471 9.12 -39.28 -48.19
CA PRO A 471 8.67 -40.66 -48.16
C PRO A 471 7.22 -40.78 -48.65
N THR A 472 6.91 -41.87 -49.35
CA THR A 472 5.51 -42.26 -49.58
C THR A 472 4.86 -42.78 -48.30
N SER A 473 3.55 -43.04 -48.31
CA SER A 473 2.83 -43.58 -47.15
C SER A 473 3.36 -44.92 -46.62
N SER A 474 4.14 -45.66 -47.41
CA SER A 474 4.76 -46.94 -47.03
C SER A 474 6.29 -46.84 -46.76
N GLN A 475 6.81 -45.64 -46.54
CA GLN A 475 8.23 -45.36 -46.34
C GLN A 475 8.47 -44.41 -45.15
N VAL A 476 9.73 -44.35 -44.71
CA VAL A 476 10.26 -43.28 -43.86
C VAL A 476 11.43 -42.60 -44.57
N ALA A 477 11.84 -41.43 -44.12
CA ALA A 477 13.06 -40.77 -44.60
C ALA A 477 13.91 -40.31 -43.42
N LEU A 478 15.15 -40.79 -43.36
CA LEU A 478 16.16 -40.40 -42.36
C LEU A 478 16.95 -39.19 -42.88
N PHE A 479 17.38 -38.32 -41.98
CA PHE A 479 18.13 -37.09 -42.29
C PHE A 479 19.35 -36.93 -41.38
N SER A 480 20.44 -36.38 -41.94
CA SER A 480 21.71 -36.22 -41.23
C SER A 480 21.82 -34.97 -40.36
N GLU A 481 20.78 -34.13 -40.34
CA GLU A 481 20.66 -32.94 -39.51
C GLU A 481 19.23 -32.87 -38.94
N ILE A 482 19.03 -32.00 -37.95
CA ILE A 482 17.70 -31.69 -37.41
C ILE A 482 16.84 -30.96 -38.46
N ASN A 483 15.53 -30.84 -38.20
CA ASN A 483 14.56 -30.14 -39.04
C ASN A 483 14.50 -30.62 -40.51
N PHE A 484 14.75 -31.92 -40.74
CA PHE A 484 14.74 -32.57 -42.06
C PHE A 484 15.77 -32.01 -43.05
N GLN A 485 16.93 -31.57 -42.54
CA GLN A 485 18.03 -30.98 -43.32
C GLN A 485 19.18 -31.97 -43.53
N GLY A 486 20.27 -31.50 -44.17
CA GLY A 486 21.42 -32.33 -44.50
C GLY A 486 21.14 -33.39 -45.58
N VAL A 487 21.87 -34.50 -45.52
CA VAL A 487 21.74 -35.62 -46.46
C VAL A 487 20.62 -36.55 -46.00
N CYS A 488 19.84 -37.08 -46.94
CA CYS A 488 18.65 -37.89 -46.65
C CYS A 488 18.72 -39.32 -47.24
N GLN A 489 17.94 -40.24 -46.67
CA GLN A 489 17.67 -41.56 -47.25
C GLN A 489 16.23 -42.00 -46.99
N THR A 490 15.45 -42.28 -48.03
CA THR A 490 14.14 -42.93 -47.91
C THR A 490 14.27 -44.45 -47.77
N LEU A 491 13.58 -45.05 -46.80
CA LEU A 491 13.57 -46.48 -46.53
C LEU A 491 12.12 -47.01 -46.55
N GLY A 492 11.88 -48.14 -47.22
CA GLY A 492 10.56 -48.80 -47.26
C GLY A 492 10.39 -49.83 -46.16
N LEU A 493 9.22 -50.49 -46.12
CA LEU A 493 8.97 -51.65 -45.25
C LEU A 493 10.12 -52.67 -45.30
N GLY A 494 10.66 -53.03 -44.14
CA GLY A 494 11.77 -53.97 -44.03
C GLY A 494 12.62 -53.80 -42.76
N ASP A 495 13.50 -54.78 -42.56
CA ASP A 495 14.39 -54.90 -41.40
C ASP A 495 15.83 -54.50 -41.82
N TYR A 496 16.30 -53.36 -41.33
CA TYR A 496 17.61 -52.78 -41.64
C TYR A 496 18.56 -53.01 -40.47
N ALA A 497 19.16 -54.21 -40.42
CA ALA A 497 19.97 -54.69 -39.30
C ALA A 497 21.31 -53.96 -39.08
N SER A 498 21.63 -52.92 -39.84
CA SER A 498 22.85 -52.12 -39.68
C SER A 498 22.67 -50.73 -40.30
N GLY A 499 23.25 -49.69 -39.66
CA GLY A 499 23.23 -48.33 -40.19
C GLY A 499 24.01 -48.14 -41.49
N SER A 500 24.84 -49.11 -41.86
CA SER A 500 25.38 -49.23 -43.22
C SER A 500 24.31 -49.37 -44.32
N LEU A 501 23.07 -49.72 -43.96
CA LEU A 501 21.92 -49.83 -44.85
C LEU A 501 21.12 -48.51 -44.96
N PHE A 502 21.46 -47.48 -44.18
CA PHE A 502 20.81 -46.15 -44.23
C PHE A 502 21.36 -45.26 -45.36
N GLY A 503 22.03 -45.86 -46.34
CA GLY A 503 22.54 -45.16 -47.51
C GLY A 503 23.51 -44.04 -47.11
N PRO A 504 23.39 -42.83 -47.68
CA PRO A 504 24.28 -41.71 -47.38
C PRO A 504 24.22 -41.17 -45.96
N VAL A 505 23.15 -41.47 -45.19
CA VAL A 505 23.01 -41.02 -43.78
C VAL A 505 23.95 -41.82 -42.88
N GLY A 506 24.13 -43.11 -43.15
CA GLY A 506 25.10 -43.97 -42.46
C GLY A 506 24.74 -44.33 -41.01
N ASN A 507 25.65 -45.08 -40.38
CA ASN A 507 25.55 -45.47 -38.97
C ASN A 507 25.77 -44.24 -38.08
N ASP A 508 24.98 -44.10 -37.01
CA ASP A 508 25.09 -43.01 -36.03
C ASP A 508 24.92 -41.60 -36.65
N GLY A 509 24.34 -41.54 -37.85
CA GLY A 509 24.23 -40.31 -38.64
C GLY A 509 22.81 -39.76 -38.77
N THR A 510 21.83 -40.26 -38.01
CA THR A 510 20.43 -39.80 -38.10
C THR A 510 20.09 -38.82 -36.96
N TYR A 511 19.53 -37.66 -37.33
CA TYR A 511 19.17 -36.56 -36.43
C TYR A 511 17.69 -36.13 -36.57
N SER A 512 17.03 -36.43 -37.68
CA SER A 512 15.56 -36.26 -37.83
C SER A 512 14.97 -37.28 -38.80
N ILE A 513 13.65 -37.51 -38.73
CA ILE A 513 12.94 -38.55 -39.49
C ILE A 513 11.54 -38.13 -39.93
N LEU A 514 11.23 -38.28 -41.22
CA LEU A 514 9.84 -38.23 -41.73
C LEU A 514 9.24 -39.64 -41.78
N VAL A 515 7.98 -39.80 -41.35
CA VAL A 515 7.29 -41.10 -41.31
C VAL A 515 6.02 -41.09 -42.16
N GLY A 516 5.97 -41.98 -43.15
CA GLY A 516 4.80 -42.18 -44.00
C GLY A 516 3.56 -42.64 -43.23
N SER A 517 2.39 -42.17 -43.66
CA SER A 517 1.13 -42.33 -42.92
C SER A 517 0.64 -43.78 -42.70
N GLY A 518 1.18 -44.75 -43.45
CA GLY A 518 0.86 -46.18 -43.31
C GLY A 518 1.90 -47.00 -42.54
N VAL A 519 3.00 -46.38 -42.06
CA VAL A 519 4.11 -47.07 -41.40
C VAL A 519 4.43 -46.51 -40.01
N GLN A 520 5.26 -47.25 -39.30
CA GLN A 520 5.98 -46.84 -38.10
C GLN A 520 7.44 -47.30 -38.21
N ALA A 521 8.34 -46.60 -37.54
CA ALA A 521 9.77 -46.89 -37.49
C ALA A 521 10.16 -47.33 -36.08
N GLU A 522 10.78 -48.49 -35.94
CA GLU A 522 11.38 -48.95 -34.67
C GLU A 522 12.91 -48.77 -34.77
N LEU A 523 13.43 -47.80 -34.04
CA LEU A 523 14.82 -47.34 -34.04
C LEU A 523 15.63 -48.09 -32.99
N PHE A 524 16.89 -48.42 -33.26
CA PHE A 524 17.78 -49.16 -32.36
C PHE A 524 19.18 -48.55 -32.31
N THR A 525 19.74 -48.37 -31.10
CA THR A 525 21.06 -47.76 -30.93
C THR A 525 22.24 -48.67 -31.29
N ASP A 526 22.02 -49.97 -31.45
CA ASP A 526 23.04 -50.93 -31.88
C ASP A 526 22.63 -51.66 -33.18
N ASN A 527 23.58 -52.37 -33.78
CA ASN A 527 23.33 -53.20 -34.96
C ASN A 527 22.56 -54.49 -34.58
N ASN A 528 21.76 -55.03 -35.50
CA ASN A 528 20.93 -56.24 -35.34
C ASN A 528 19.75 -56.13 -34.36
N PHE A 529 19.16 -54.93 -34.22
CA PHE A 529 17.95 -54.67 -33.42
C PHE A 529 18.16 -54.87 -31.91
N THR A 530 19.32 -54.44 -31.41
CA THR A 530 19.68 -54.44 -29.99
C THR A 530 19.96 -53.01 -29.50
N GLY A 531 20.21 -52.84 -28.20
CA GLY A 531 20.44 -51.53 -27.59
C GLY A 531 19.14 -50.86 -27.15
N ARG A 532 19.16 -49.54 -26.96
CA ARG A 532 17.94 -48.77 -26.68
C ARG A 532 17.06 -48.77 -27.93
N THR A 533 15.74 -48.88 -27.72
CA THR A 533 14.75 -48.94 -28.80
C THR A 533 13.64 -47.93 -28.61
N GLU A 534 13.09 -47.44 -29.72
CA GLU A 534 11.98 -46.48 -29.74
C GLU A 534 11.12 -46.62 -31.00
N THR A 535 9.80 -46.46 -30.87
CA THR A 535 8.87 -46.55 -32.02
C THR A 535 8.33 -45.18 -32.43
N ILE A 536 8.89 -44.60 -33.48
CA ILE A 536 8.46 -43.34 -34.06
C ILE A 536 7.26 -43.55 -35.00
N ARG A 537 6.15 -42.87 -34.70
CA ARG A 537 4.86 -42.94 -35.44
C ARG A 537 4.44 -41.62 -36.11
N ALA A 538 5.17 -40.54 -35.90
CA ALA A 538 4.96 -39.23 -36.53
C ALA A 538 6.27 -38.74 -37.18
N ASN A 539 6.23 -37.60 -37.86
CA ASN A 539 7.47 -36.92 -38.23
C ASN A 539 8.14 -36.40 -36.96
N ASP A 540 9.45 -36.59 -36.84
CA ASP A 540 10.24 -36.15 -35.70
C ASP A 540 11.39 -35.28 -36.21
N ALA A 541 11.38 -34.00 -35.80
CA ALA A 541 12.30 -32.99 -36.30
C ALA A 541 13.65 -32.99 -35.57
N ASN A 542 13.78 -33.67 -34.43
CA ASN A 542 15.02 -33.72 -33.67
C ASN A 542 15.04 -34.95 -32.75
N LEU A 543 15.78 -35.99 -33.15
CA LEU A 543 15.96 -37.18 -32.30
C LEU A 543 16.83 -36.93 -31.05
N GLY A 544 17.20 -35.67 -30.77
CA GLY A 544 18.03 -35.27 -29.63
C GLY A 544 17.34 -35.38 -28.28
N GLU A 545 16.04 -35.08 -28.23
CA GLU A 545 15.18 -35.25 -27.04
C GLU A 545 14.73 -36.70 -26.79
N ASN A 546 14.93 -37.60 -27.75
CA ASN A 546 14.42 -38.96 -27.71
C ASN A 546 15.30 -39.92 -26.89
N PRO A 547 14.71 -40.94 -26.22
CA PRO A 547 15.43 -42.07 -25.61
C PRO A 547 16.53 -42.70 -26.49
N THR A 548 16.30 -42.78 -27.81
CA THR A 548 17.36 -43.01 -28.82
C THR A 548 17.95 -41.68 -29.31
N ALA A 549 18.90 -41.14 -28.56
CA ALA A 549 19.45 -39.79 -28.78
C ALA A 549 20.03 -39.56 -30.19
N SER A 550 19.99 -38.30 -30.64
CA SER A 550 20.52 -37.84 -31.94
C SER A 550 21.91 -38.39 -32.24
N GLY A 551 22.09 -38.96 -33.43
CA GLY A 551 23.37 -39.52 -33.86
C GLY A 551 23.75 -40.84 -33.16
N THR A 552 22.78 -41.67 -32.76
CA THR A 552 23.04 -43.02 -32.20
C THR A 552 22.37 -44.17 -32.95
N LEU A 553 21.67 -43.89 -34.06
CA LEU A 553 20.90 -44.91 -34.79
C LEU A 553 21.81 -45.90 -35.55
N SER A 554 21.76 -47.18 -35.17
CA SER A 554 22.59 -48.26 -35.75
C SER A 554 21.79 -49.44 -36.32
N SER A 555 20.49 -49.58 -36.05
CA SER A 555 19.58 -50.41 -36.87
C SER A 555 18.13 -49.92 -36.80
N LEU A 556 17.29 -50.35 -37.75
CA LEU A 556 15.92 -49.84 -37.92
C LEU A 556 14.98 -50.93 -38.45
N LYS A 557 13.74 -51.02 -37.94
CA LYS A 557 12.66 -51.76 -38.61
C LYS A 557 11.57 -50.80 -39.08
N VAL A 558 11.19 -50.88 -40.35
CA VAL A 558 10.06 -50.13 -40.90
C VAL A 558 8.91 -51.10 -41.11
N SER A 559 7.83 -50.93 -40.35
CA SER A 559 6.69 -51.85 -40.32
C SER A 559 5.38 -51.13 -40.60
N THR A 560 4.37 -51.87 -41.06
CA THR A 560 3.01 -51.33 -41.24
C THR A 560 2.43 -50.94 -39.89
N ARG A 561 1.88 -49.74 -39.78
CA ARG A 561 1.35 -49.18 -38.52
C ARG A 561 0.26 -50.07 -37.94
N THR A 562 0.53 -50.73 -36.82
CA THR A 562 -0.43 -51.62 -36.15
C THR A 562 -1.33 -50.86 -35.18
N THR A 563 -2.64 -51.10 -35.29
CA THR A 563 -3.68 -50.61 -34.38
C THR A 563 -3.94 -51.67 -33.30
N GLY A 564 -3.25 -51.57 -32.17
CA GLY A 564 -3.47 -52.45 -31.02
C GLY A 564 -2.32 -52.38 -30.02
N PHE A 565 -2.65 -52.06 -28.77
CA PHE A 565 -1.74 -52.19 -27.64
C PHE A 565 -1.68 -53.65 -27.19
N THR A 566 -0.47 -54.19 -27.07
CA THR A 566 -0.17 -55.35 -26.20
C THR A 566 1.24 -55.14 -25.63
N ALA A 567 1.33 -54.79 -24.35
CA ALA A 567 2.60 -54.79 -23.63
C ALA A 567 2.96 -56.21 -23.19
N ASN A 568 4.20 -56.65 -23.46
CA ASN A 568 4.94 -57.62 -22.63
C ASN A 568 6.41 -57.72 -23.09
N PRO A 569 7.34 -58.30 -22.29
CA PRO A 569 8.56 -57.56 -21.95
C PRO A 569 9.86 -58.37 -22.14
N GLN A 570 10.98 -57.71 -22.46
CA GLN A 570 12.33 -58.27 -22.31
C GLN A 570 13.29 -57.14 -21.92
N THR A 571 13.90 -57.15 -20.73
CA THR A 571 15.09 -57.94 -20.33
C THR A 571 16.32 -57.67 -21.21
N GLU A 572 17.27 -56.89 -20.69
CA GLU A 572 18.64 -56.79 -21.22
C GLU A 572 19.66 -57.29 -20.17
N PRO A 573 20.76 -57.98 -20.55
CA PRO A 573 21.72 -58.57 -19.62
C PRO A 573 22.85 -57.58 -19.27
N GLY A 574 23.29 -57.58 -18.00
CA GLY A 574 24.41 -56.74 -17.57
C GLY A 574 25.81 -57.30 -17.88
N SER A 575 26.74 -56.41 -18.22
CA SER A 575 28.20 -56.48 -17.94
C SER A 575 28.90 -55.34 -18.71
N GLY A 576 29.68 -54.44 -18.11
CA GLY A 576 30.03 -54.28 -16.70
C GLY A 576 31.27 -53.39 -16.57
N LEU A 577 31.33 -52.54 -15.53
CA LEU A 577 32.56 -51.87 -15.12
C LEU A 577 32.80 -52.09 -13.64
N VAL A 578 34.04 -52.46 -13.32
CA VAL A 578 34.45 -52.94 -12.01
C VAL A 578 34.50 -51.79 -11.02
N ASN A 579 33.75 -51.90 -9.92
CA ASN A 579 34.11 -51.20 -8.69
C ASN A 579 34.19 -52.18 -7.51
N ARG A 580 35.02 -51.85 -6.53
CA ARG A 580 35.56 -52.84 -5.58
C ARG A 580 34.57 -53.18 -4.47
N ASN A 581 34.35 -54.49 -4.25
CA ASN A 581 33.71 -55.03 -3.05
C ASN A 581 34.41 -54.54 -1.76
N PRO A 582 33.68 -53.94 -0.80
CA PRO A 582 33.76 -54.35 0.59
C PRO A 582 33.06 -55.72 0.76
N SER A 583 33.41 -56.47 1.81
CA SER A 583 32.69 -57.71 2.16
C SER A 583 31.26 -57.42 2.66
N PRO A 584 30.34 -58.41 2.58
CA PRO A 584 28.94 -58.20 2.95
C PRO A 584 28.79 -58.02 4.47
N SER A 585 28.28 -56.86 4.88
CA SER A 585 27.48 -56.76 6.11
C SER A 585 26.13 -57.44 5.86
N THR A 586 25.67 -58.23 6.82
CA THR A 586 24.34 -58.84 6.79
C THR A 586 23.28 -57.74 6.86
N VAL A 587 22.54 -57.53 5.76
CA VAL A 587 21.35 -56.65 5.78
C VAL A 587 20.32 -57.32 6.68
N ASN A 588 19.97 -56.65 7.78
CA ASN A 588 18.90 -57.12 8.66
C ASN A 588 17.55 -56.89 7.94
N THR A 589 16.79 -57.97 7.76
CA THR A 589 15.45 -57.93 7.14
C THR A 589 14.37 -58.02 8.21
N VAL A 590 13.40 -57.14 8.14
CA VAL A 590 12.22 -57.05 9.01
C VAL A 590 10.93 -57.26 8.19
N ASN A 591 9.75 -57.34 8.81
CA ASN A 591 8.48 -57.50 8.10
C ASN A 591 7.48 -56.42 8.56
N ALA A 592 6.63 -55.94 7.66
CA ALA A 592 5.53 -55.05 8.01
C ALA A 592 4.38 -55.81 8.73
N PRO A 593 3.67 -55.19 9.71
CA PRO A 593 3.89 -53.83 10.21
C PRO A 593 5.22 -53.70 10.96
N TYR A 594 6.01 -52.69 10.58
CA TYR A 594 7.28 -52.36 11.19
C TYR A 594 7.14 -51.00 11.86
N PHE A 595 7.68 -50.86 13.07
CA PHE A 595 7.68 -49.64 13.86
C PHE A 595 9.01 -49.50 14.59
N ASP A 596 9.53 -48.28 14.66
CA ASP A 596 10.81 -47.94 15.27
C ASP A 596 10.72 -46.54 15.89
N ASP A 597 10.73 -46.48 17.23
CA ASP A 597 10.73 -45.25 18.05
C ASP A 597 12.14 -44.74 18.36
N PHE A 598 13.18 -45.42 17.84
CA PHE A 598 14.60 -45.13 18.07
C PHE A 598 15.07 -45.11 19.54
N GLU A 599 14.25 -45.56 20.49
CA GLU A 599 14.62 -45.69 21.91
C GLU A 599 15.43 -46.97 22.22
N SER A 600 15.68 -47.79 21.21
CA SER A 600 16.38 -49.07 21.32
C SER A 600 17.58 -49.17 20.35
N ASP A 601 18.17 -50.36 20.19
CA ASP A 601 19.38 -50.54 19.36
C ASP A 601 19.09 -50.28 17.87
N SER A 602 19.41 -49.07 17.42
CA SER A 602 19.24 -48.60 16.03
C SER A 602 20.31 -49.12 15.06
N SER A 603 21.16 -50.09 15.45
CA SER A 603 22.20 -50.68 14.59
C SER A 603 21.71 -51.39 13.32
N SER A 604 20.40 -51.54 13.15
CA SER A 604 19.73 -51.96 11.91
C SER A 604 19.73 -50.88 10.81
N TRP A 605 19.83 -49.60 11.18
CA TRP A 605 19.88 -48.46 10.27
C TRP A 605 21.29 -48.20 9.76
N THR A 606 21.39 -47.61 8.57
CA THR A 606 22.68 -47.34 7.92
C THR A 606 22.79 -45.88 7.49
N THR A 607 23.92 -45.24 7.81
CA THR A 607 24.20 -43.85 7.46
C THR A 607 25.34 -43.74 6.45
N THR A 608 25.34 -42.68 5.62
CA THR A 608 26.43 -42.43 4.67
C THR A 608 27.60 -41.65 5.26
N ASN A 609 27.40 -40.98 6.40
CA ASN A 609 28.38 -40.14 7.09
C ASN A 609 28.08 -40.05 8.60
N ILE A 610 28.90 -39.31 9.33
CA ILE A 610 28.76 -39.08 10.78
C ILE A 610 27.74 -37.97 11.14
N LEU A 611 27.21 -37.24 10.16
CA LEU A 611 26.23 -36.17 10.40
C LEU A 611 24.88 -36.74 10.77
N TRP A 612 24.48 -37.89 10.20
CA TRP A 612 23.39 -38.70 10.75
C TRP A 612 23.85 -39.45 12.02
N ASN A 613 23.25 -39.12 13.16
CA ASN A 613 23.47 -39.77 14.46
C ASN A 613 22.14 -39.90 15.25
N VAL A 614 22.14 -40.74 16.29
CA VAL A 614 21.05 -40.76 17.28
C VAL A 614 21.36 -39.69 18.34
N SER A 615 20.40 -38.80 18.59
CA SER A 615 20.58 -37.63 19.46
C SER A 615 19.49 -37.56 20.54
N GLU A 616 19.88 -37.11 21.73
CA GLU A 616 18.97 -36.76 22.84
C GLU A 616 18.50 -35.28 22.77
N ALA A 617 18.91 -34.51 21.75
CA ALA A 617 18.70 -33.06 21.71
C ALA A 617 17.22 -32.68 21.51
N GLN A 618 16.49 -33.47 20.72
CA GLN A 618 15.04 -33.39 20.48
C GLN A 618 14.53 -34.81 20.23
N ALA A 619 13.35 -35.14 20.73
CA ALA A 619 12.63 -36.37 20.42
C ALA A 619 11.11 -36.13 20.49
N ASN A 620 10.35 -36.95 19.78
CA ASN A 620 8.90 -37.10 19.88
C ASN A 620 8.56 -38.33 20.75
N SER A 621 9.41 -39.35 20.67
CA SER A 621 9.59 -40.46 21.60
C SER A 621 10.28 -39.99 22.90
N PRO A 622 10.30 -40.79 23.99
CA PRO A 622 10.73 -40.35 25.32
C PRO A 622 12.11 -39.67 25.45
N THR A 623 13.12 -40.08 24.68
CA THR A 623 14.52 -39.65 24.86
C THR A 623 15.38 -39.58 23.59
N HIS A 624 15.05 -40.28 22.49
CA HIS A 624 15.95 -40.37 21.32
C HIS A 624 15.23 -40.11 19.99
N SER A 625 15.96 -39.50 19.05
CA SER A 625 15.58 -39.48 17.63
C SER A 625 16.83 -39.53 16.74
N TRP A 626 16.67 -39.83 15.45
CA TRP A 626 17.75 -39.66 14.48
C TRP A 626 17.85 -38.21 14.04
N ARG A 627 19.06 -37.66 13.99
CA ARG A 627 19.34 -36.26 13.63
C ARG A 627 20.41 -36.16 12.56
N TYR A 628 20.28 -35.19 11.64
CA TYR A 628 21.36 -34.71 10.77
C TYR A 628 22.02 -33.44 11.33
N GLY A 629 23.18 -33.57 12.00
CA GLY A 629 23.94 -32.43 12.53
C GLY A 629 24.98 -32.84 13.59
N PHE A 630 25.85 -31.93 14.01
CA PHE A 630 26.80 -32.16 15.09
C PHE A 630 26.20 -31.79 16.45
N ASP A 631 26.32 -32.68 17.45
CA ASP A 631 25.87 -32.40 18.81
C ASP A 631 26.71 -31.32 19.50
N ALA A 632 27.99 -31.23 19.16
CA ALA A 632 28.93 -30.30 19.80
C ALA A 632 28.67 -28.82 19.46
N THR A 633 28.07 -28.53 18.30
CA THR A 633 27.75 -27.17 17.83
C THR A 633 26.24 -26.91 17.73
N ASN A 634 25.42 -27.94 17.96
CA ASN A 634 23.99 -27.99 17.65
C ASN A 634 23.64 -27.55 16.21
N ASN A 635 24.50 -27.83 15.22
CA ASN A 635 24.20 -27.55 13.81
C ASN A 635 24.94 -28.49 12.84
N TYR A 636 24.60 -28.43 11.55
CA TYR A 636 25.26 -29.21 10.49
C TYR A 636 26.35 -28.43 9.71
N ASN A 637 26.83 -27.30 10.25
CA ASN A 637 27.86 -26.50 9.59
C ASN A 637 29.27 -27.08 9.77
N ASP A 638 29.87 -27.59 8.70
CA ASP A 638 31.29 -27.98 8.64
C ASP A 638 32.17 -26.98 7.87
N GLY A 639 31.61 -25.82 7.50
CA GLY A 639 32.24 -24.81 6.64
C GLY A 639 32.19 -25.14 5.15
N THR A 640 31.48 -26.20 4.74
CA THR A 640 31.35 -26.63 3.35
C THR A 640 29.91 -27.01 2.99
N ALA A 641 29.67 -27.27 1.71
CA ALA A 641 28.43 -27.88 1.25
C ALA A 641 28.46 -29.38 1.55
N ASN A 642 27.51 -29.86 2.35
CA ASN A 642 27.48 -31.25 2.80
C ASN A 642 26.14 -31.94 2.50
N SER A 643 26.16 -33.27 2.53
CA SER A 643 24.98 -34.10 2.31
C SER A 643 25.18 -35.48 2.93
N GLY A 644 24.07 -36.14 3.27
CA GLY A 644 24.11 -37.50 3.79
C GLY A 644 22.75 -38.16 3.84
N SER A 645 22.75 -39.47 4.02
CA SER A 645 21.52 -40.26 4.06
C SER A 645 21.45 -41.19 5.27
N LEU A 646 20.27 -41.32 5.84
CA LEU A 646 19.86 -42.35 6.79
C LEU A 646 18.96 -43.33 6.05
N THR A 647 19.30 -44.62 6.04
CA THR A 647 18.57 -45.67 5.28
C THR A 647 18.11 -46.78 6.23
N SER A 648 16.84 -47.16 6.09
CA SER A 648 16.16 -48.19 6.91
C SER A 648 16.75 -49.60 6.70
N PRO A 649 16.49 -50.54 7.62
CA PRO A 649 16.57 -51.97 7.30
C PRO A 649 15.68 -52.33 6.09
N LEU A 650 15.88 -53.53 5.53
CA LEU A 650 15.04 -54.04 4.44
C LEU A 650 13.72 -54.55 5.02
N ILE A 651 12.59 -53.98 4.61
CA ILE A 651 11.26 -54.27 5.15
C ILE A 651 10.50 -55.12 4.13
N ASN A 652 10.15 -56.37 4.47
CA ASN A 652 9.25 -57.17 3.66
C ASN A 652 7.80 -56.68 3.84
N LEU A 653 7.08 -56.53 2.74
CA LEU A 653 5.66 -56.20 2.68
C LEU A 653 4.88 -57.43 2.17
N PRO A 654 4.20 -58.18 3.06
CA PRO A 654 3.34 -59.29 2.66
C PRO A 654 2.20 -58.87 1.72
N VAL A 655 1.59 -59.83 1.02
CA VAL A 655 0.36 -59.60 0.24
C VAL A 655 -0.75 -59.06 1.17
N SER A 656 -1.31 -57.91 0.81
CA SER A 656 -2.32 -57.19 1.61
C SER A 656 -3.54 -56.81 0.77
N ALA A 657 -4.72 -56.77 1.41
CA ALA A 657 -5.95 -56.24 0.81
C ALA A 657 -6.14 -54.73 1.05
N SER A 658 -5.21 -54.10 1.75
CA SER A 658 -5.19 -52.69 2.12
C SER A 658 -3.83 -52.08 1.74
N PRO A 659 -3.78 -50.84 1.22
CA PRO A 659 -2.52 -50.21 0.84
C PRO A 659 -1.54 -50.12 2.01
N TYR A 660 -0.25 -50.24 1.69
CA TYR A 660 0.81 -49.93 2.63
C TYR A 660 1.06 -48.42 2.65
N VAL A 661 1.23 -47.88 3.86
CA VAL A 661 1.66 -46.50 4.09
C VAL A 661 2.96 -46.48 4.87
N LEU A 662 3.78 -45.47 4.59
CA LEU A 662 4.92 -45.05 5.38
C LEU A 662 4.47 -43.86 6.23
N GLU A 663 4.61 -43.96 7.55
CA GLU A 663 4.48 -42.83 8.47
C GLU A 663 5.80 -42.57 9.20
N PHE A 664 6.08 -41.31 9.53
CA PHE A 664 7.14 -40.94 10.47
C PHE A 664 6.86 -39.57 11.09
N ARG A 665 7.39 -39.34 12.29
CA ARG A 665 7.47 -38.02 12.91
C ARG A 665 8.76 -37.34 12.50
N TYR A 666 8.71 -36.03 12.29
CA TYR A 666 9.92 -35.27 11.99
C TYR A 666 9.86 -33.85 12.56
N ARG A 667 11.04 -33.29 12.82
CA ARG A 667 11.26 -31.89 13.20
C ARG A 667 12.43 -31.38 12.38
N TYR A 668 12.46 -30.09 12.04
CA TYR A 668 13.65 -29.55 11.38
C TYR A 668 13.87 -28.05 11.64
N GLN A 669 15.10 -27.62 11.39
CA GLN A 669 15.47 -26.23 11.16
C GLN A 669 16.59 -26.20 10.13
N THR A 670 16.41 -25.40 9.07
CA THR A 670 17.31 -25.31 7.90
C THR A 670 17.36 -23.89 7.35
N GLU A 671 18.15 -23.63 6.28
CA GLU A 671 18.26 -22.33 5.62
C GLU A 671 16.90 -21.75 5.19
N SER A 672 15.99 -22.60 4.72
CA SER A 672 14.59 -22.22 4.48
C SER A 672 13.66 -23.43 4.54
N ARG A 673 12.35 -23.18 4.52
CA ARG A 673 11.31 -24.22 4.35
C ARG A 673 11.13 -24.63 2.89
N TYR A 674 11.73 -23.93 1.93
CA TYR A 674 11.46 -24.08 0.51
C TYR A 674 12.29 -25.19 -0.14
N ALA A 675 11.78 -25.77 -1.24
CA ALA A 675 12.40 -26.89 -1.95
C ALA A 675 13.76 -26.58 -2.62
N HIS A 676 14.15 -25.31 -2.71
CA HIS A 676 15.31 -24.86 -3.50
C HIS A 676 16.65 -24.83 -2.74
N TRP A 677 16.62 -24.75 -1.41
CA TRP A 677 17.81 -24.64 -0.55
C TRP A 677 18.12 -26.01 0.10
N ASP A 678 18.43 -26.08 1.39
CA ASP A 678 18.57 -27.31 2.18
C ASP A 678 17.46 -28.35 1.88
N GLN A 679 17.77 -29.37 1.07
CA GLN A 679 16.77 -30.31 0.56
C GLN A 679 16.60 -31.52 1.49
N ARG A 680 15.34 -31.77 1.88
CA ARG A 680 14.90 -32.92 2.68
C ARG A 680 14.11 -33.90 1.79
N TRP A 681 14.79 -34.93 1.31
CA TRP A 681 14.19 -35.95 0.43
C TRP A 681 13.87 -37.23 1.18
N VAL A 682 12.63 -37.70 1.05
CA VAL A 682 12.30 -39.11 1.27
C VAL A 682 12.55 -39.84 -0.05
N GLN A 683 13.38 -40.88 -0.02
CA GLN A 683 13.68 -41.74 -1.16
C GLN A 683 13.27 -43.17 -0.85
N ILE A 684 12.70 -43.86 -1.84
CA ILE A 684 12.20 -45.24 -1.69
C ILE A 684 12.85 -46.15 -2.72
N SER A 685 13.25 -47.34 -2.28
CA SER A 685 13.64 -48.48 -3.12
C SER A 685 12.65 -49.62 -2.89
N VAL A 686 12.11 -50.15 -3.99
CA VAL A 686 11.23 -51.33 -4.02
C VAL A 686 11.98 -52.46 -4.72
N ASP A 687 11.89 -53.67 -4.16
CA ASP A 687 12.43 -54.93 -4.72
C ASP A 687 13.92 -54.90 -5.08
N GLY A 688 14.70 -54.15 -4.29
CA GLY A 688 16.13 -53.97 -4.49
C GLY A 688 16.48 -53.07 -5.68
N GLY A 689 15.50 -52.33 -6.22
CA GLY A 689 15.68 -51.33 -7.26
C GLY A 689 16.48 -50.11 -6.80
N GLN A 690 16.73 -49.18 -7.73
CA GLN A 690 17.34 -47.90 -7.39
C GLN A 690 16.45 -47.10 -6.43
N PHE A 691 17.05 -46.32 -5.53
CA PHE A 691 16.31 -45.34 -4.73
C PHE A 691 15.80 -44.24 -5.65
N LEU A 692 14.47 -44.07 -5.69
CA LEU A 692 13.78 -42.99 -6.37
C LEU A 692 13.40 -41.92 -5.36
N ASN A 693 13.36 -40.66 -5.79
CA ASN A 693 12.78 -39.59 -4.98
C ASN A 693 11.27 -39.84 -4.86
N ALA A 694 10.83 -40.11 -3.63
CA ALA A 694 9.43 -40.41 -3.31
C ALA A 694 8.67 -39.13 -2.92
N TYR A 695 9.29 -38.29 -2.09
CA TYR A 695 8.72 -37.03 -1.65
C TYR A 695 9.82 -36.02 -1.27
N GLN A 696 9.59 -34.73 -1.49
CA GLN A 696 10.43 -33.66 -0.94
C GLN A 696 9.63 -32.90 0.11
N LEU A 697 10.12 -32.88 1.36
CA LEU A 697 9.50 -32.06 2.40
C LEU A 697 9.89 -30.59 2.18
N SER A 698 8.88 -29.75 2.00
CA SER A 698 8.98 -28.30 1.86
C SER A 698 7.62 -27.65 2.15
N SER A 699 7.66 -26.36 2.48
CA SER A 699 6.50 -25.53 2.91
C SER A 699 5.91 -25.89 4.28
N ASP A 700 6.35 -26.99 4.90
CA ASP A 700 6.03 -27.37 6.28
C ASP A 700 6.73 -26.46 7.32
N PRO A 701 6.11 -26.20 8.50
CA PRO A 701 6.65 -25.27 9.49
C PRO A 701 7.91 -25.81 10.20
N MET A 702 8.92 -24.95 10.34
CA MET A 702 10.12 -25.24 11.13
C MET A 702 9.84 -25.32 12.62
N SER A 703 10.74 -25.98 13.36
CA SER A 703 10.73 -26.01 14.83
C SER A 703 9.48 -26.61 15.48
N GLY A 704 8.61 -27.28 14.72
CA GLY A 704 7.52 -28.13 15.21
C GLY A 704 7.80 -29.63 15.01
N TRP A 705 7.03 -30.50 15.68
CA TRP A 705 7.03 -31.95 15.43
C TRP A 705 5.86 -32.34 14.52
N MET A 706 6.16 -32.45 13.23
CA MET A 706 5.21 -32.80 12.17
C MET A 706 5.05 -34.32 12.06
N LYS A 707 3.98 -34.77 11.38
CA LYS A 707 3.82 -36.15 10.91
C LYS A 707 3.87 -36.13 9.38
N ALA A 708 4.61 -37.05 8.78
CA ALA A 708 4.50 -37.34 7.36
C ALA A 708 3.83 -38.70 7.17
N ARG A 709 2.89 -38.79 6.23
CA ARG A 709 2.27 -40.03 5.77
C ARG A 709 2.37 -40.09 4.25
N ILE A 710 2.83 -41.23 3.72
CA ILE A 710 3.08 -41.45 2.29
C ILE A 710 2.46 -42.79 1.89
N GLU A 711 1.52 -42.78 0.95
CA GLU A 711 0.97 -44.02 0.38
C GLU A 711 2.01 -44.69 -0.54
N LEU A 712 2.26 -45.98 -0.32
CA LEU A 712 3.26 -46.74 -1.08
C LEU A 712 2.68 -47.41 -2.32
N LEU A 713 1.35 -47.50 -2.45
CA LEU A 713 0.68 -48.15 -3.58
C LEU A 713 1.15 -47.65 -4.96
N PRO A 714 1.31 -46.33 -5.22
CA PRO A 714 1.83 -45.83 -6.51
C PRO A 714 3.26 -46.32 -6.83
N MET A 715 4.03 -46.71 -5.82
CA MET A 715 5.43 -47.15 -5.96
C MET A 715 5.59 -48.67 -5.99
N LEU A 716 4.66 -49.40 -5.36
CA LEU A 716 4.61 -50.87 -5.34
C LEU A 716 3.96 -51.45 -6.61
N GLY A 717 2.96 -50.76 -7.17
CA GLY A 717 2.31 -51.12 -8.44
C GLY A 717 1.29 -52.27 -8.36
N ASP A 718 1.66 -53.46 -7.85
CA ASP A 718 0.77 -54.62 -7.74
C ASP A 718 0.93 -55.38 -6.41
N MET A 719 0.10 -55.01 -5.43
CA MET A 719 0.05 -55.66 -4.10
C MET A 719 -0.44 -57.12 -4.11
N GLY A 720 -0.69 -57.72 -5.28
CA GLY A 720 -0.95 -59.16 -5.42
C GLY A 720 0.24 -60.06 -5.09
N PHE A 721 1.44 -59.49 -4.91
CA PHE A 721 2.68 -60.19 -4.58
C PHE A 721 3.36 -59.61 -3.31
N GLU A 722 4.31 -60.37 -2.74
CA GLU A 722 5.16 -59.87 -1.66
C GLU A 722 6.22 -58.92 -2.25
N HIS A 723 6.41 -57.76 -1.62
CA HIS A 723 7.44 -56.79 -1.99
C HIS A 723 8.50 -56.64 -0.88
N THR A 724 9.61 -56.00 -1.22
CA THR A 724 10.60 -55.51 -0.24
C THR A 724 10.81 -54.02 -0.41
N LEU A 725 10.93 -53.30 0.71
CA LEU A 725 11.00 -51.84 0.79
C LEU A 725 12.27 -51.43 1.55
N GLN A 726 12.95 -50.40 1.06
CA GLN A 726 13.83 -49.57 1.89
C GLN A 726 13.45 -48.10 1.74
N VAL A 727 13.42 -47.40 2.88
CA VAL A 727 13.20 -45.96 2.96
C VAL A 727 14.53 -45.29 3.30
N ARG A 728 14.77 -44.12 2.70
CA ARG A 728 15.96 -43.32 2.95
C ARG A 728 15.59 -41.85 3.09
N PHE A 729 16.02 -41.25 4.19
CA PHE A 729 16.01 -39.81 4.40
C PHE A 729 17.34 -39.25 3.89
N ASN A 730 17.31 -38.44 2.83
CA ASN A 730 18.48 -37.83 2.21
C ASN A 730 18.45 -36.31 2.40
N PHE A 731 19.46 -35.78 3.08
CA PHE A 731 19.64 -34.36 3.36
C PHE A 731 20.77 -33.79 2.50
N ARG A 732 20.59 -32.57 1.95
CA ARG A 732 21.59 -31.89 1.10
C ARG A 732 21.57 -30.38 1.30
N THR A 733 22.69 -29.77 1.64
CA THR A 733 22.76 -28.32 1.82
C THR A 733 22.88 -27.51 0.53
N LEU A 734 23.24 -28.17 -0.58
CA LEU A 734 23.55 -27.60 -1.90
C LEU A 734 24.76 -26.65 -1.93
N ASP A 735 24.87 -25.71 -0.98
CA ASP A 735 26.05 -24.85 -0.79
C ASP A 735 26.52 -24.77 0.68
N SER A 736 27.49 -23.90 0.97
CA SER A 736 28.21 -23.79 2.25
C SER A 736 27.80 -22.58 3.11
N ARG A 737 26.80 -21.81 2.68
CA ARG A 737 26.25 -20.67 3.40
C ARG A 737 25.16 -21.16 4.35
N ASN A 738 24.84 -20.36 5.37
CA ASN A 738 23.68 -20.55 6.23
C ASN A 738 23.47 -21.94 6.89
N ASN A 739 24.46 -22.84 6.92
CA ASN A 739 24.33 -24.18 7.51
C ASN A 739 24.26 -24.23 9.07
N ASN A 740 24.01 -23.10 9.73
CA ASN A 740 24.09 -22.92 11.19
C ASN A 740 22.80 -23.32 11.96
N PHE A 741 21.95 -24.19 11.40
CA PHE A 741 20.65 -24.56 11.97
C PHE A 741 20.64 -25.97 12.58
N GLU A 742 19.61 -26.31 13.39
CA GLU A 742 19.54 -27.58 14.14
C GLU A 742 19.62 -28.84 13.25
N GLY A 743 19.20 -28.75 11.99
CA GLY A 743 19.18 -29.86 11.02
C GLY A 743 17.82 -30.55 10.95
N TRP A 744 17.81 -31.81 10.48
CA TRP A 744 16.59 -32.60 10.30
C TRP A 744 16.56 -33.79 11.26
N PHE A 745 15.46 -33.93 12.01
CA PHE A 745 15.21 -35.00 12.97
C PHE A 745 14.11 -35.94 12.45
N ILE A 746 14.28 -37.25 12.64
CA ILE A 746 13.32 -38.32 12.30
C ILE A 746 13.06 -39.15 13.55
N ASP A 747 11.78 -39.46 13.80
CA ASP A 747 11.31 -40.25 14.95
C ASP A 747 10.04 -41.05 14.59
N ASN A 748 9.63 -42.00 15.42
CA ASN A 748 8.39 -42.79 15.30
C ASN A 748 8.14 -43.30 13.87
N PHE A 749 9.13 -43.97 13.29
CA PHE A 749 9.06 -44.49 11.92
C PHE A 749 8.16 -45.73 11.86
N GLN A 750 7.25 -45.79 10.89
CA GLN A 750 6.29 -46.86 10.74
C GLN A 750 6.02 -47.21 9.27
N VAL A 751 5.87 -48.50 8.98
CA VAL A 751 5.34 -48.99 7.70
C VAL A 751 4.30 -50.07 7.97
N GLN A 752 3.04 -49.82 7.61
CA GLN A 752 1.93 -50.75 7.84
C GLN A 752 0.84 -50.68 6.77
N ALA A 753 -0.07 -51.66 6.76
CA ALA A 753 -1.19 -51.70 5.83
C ALA A 753 -2.47 -51.14 6.47
N GLU A 754 -3.14 -50.21 5.80
CA GLU A 754 -4.29 -49.46 6.33
C GLU A 754 -5.42 -49.35 5.30
N PRO A 755 -6.70 -49.43 5.71
CA PRO A 755 -7.82 -49.20 4.80
C PRO A 755 -7.91 -47.71 4.39
N ILE A 756 -8.22 -47.45 3.12
CA ILE A 756 -8.47 -46.09 2.60
C ILE A 756 -9.74 -45.53 3.24
N THR A 757 -9.66 -44.32 3.80
CA THR A 757 -10.80 -43.56 4.34
C THR A 757 -11.73 -43.16 3.19
N ALA A 758 -13.05 -43.30 3.37
CA ALA A 758 -14.02 -42.88 2.37
C ALA A 758 -14.24 -41.36 2.45
N CYS A 759 -13.84 -40.65 1.38
CA CYS A 759 -13.93 -39.20 1.32
C CYS A 759 -15.34 -38.66 1.04
N PRO A 760 -15.64 -37.41 1.44
CA PRO A 760 -16.79 -36.67 0.94
C PRO A 760 -16.73 -36.51 -0.60
N THR A 761 -17.83 -36.07 -1.21
CA THR A 761 -17.89 -35.92 -2.68
C THR A 761 -17.45 -34.53 -3.09
N ASP A 762 -16.17 -34.40 -3.44
CA ASP A 762 -15.69 -33.26 -4.21
C ASP A 762 -16.08 -33.39 -5.70
N ASN A 763 -16.39 -32.28 -6.36
CA ASN A 763 -16.71 -32.20 -7.79
C ASN A 763 -15.64 -31.43 -8.61
N ASN A 764 -14.65 -30.86 -7.94
CA ASN A 764 -13.53 -30.10 -8.51
C ASN A 764 -12.37 -31.06 -8.91
N GLU A 765 -12.28 -32.20 -8.22
CA GLU A 765 -11.29 -33.26 -8.43
C GLU A 765 -11.30 -33.84 -9.87
N VAL A 766 -10.15 -34.15 -10.49
CA VAL A 766 -8.80 -34.15 -9.89
C VAL A 766 -8.09 -32.81 -10.02
N ASN A 767 -7.68 -32.17 -8.91
CA ASN A 767 -6.98 -30.88 -8.89
C ASN A 767 -5.70 -30.80 -8.03
N ASP A 768 -5.12 -31.96 -7.66
CA ASP A 768 -3.81 -32.19 -7.00
C ASP A 768 -2.56 -31.41 -7.50
N ALA A 769 -2.63 -30.67 -8.62
CA ALA A 769 -1.47 -30.05 -9.25
C ALA A 769 -1.81 -28.77 -10.04
N PRO A 770 -0.86 -27.82 -10.22
CA PRO A 770 -1.11 -26.58 -10.97
C PRO A 770 -1.65 -26.78 -12.39
N ALA A 771 -1.17 -27.82 -13.09
CA ALA A 771 -1.65 -28.17 -14.43
C ALA A 771 -3.12 -28.65 -14.45
N GLN A 772 -3.61 -29.17 -13.32
CA GLN A 772 -4.96 -29.67 -13.10
C GLN A 772 -5.88 -28.64 -12.43
N ALA A 773 -5.33 -27.55 -11.90
CA ALA A 773 -6.01 -26.57 -11.06
C ALA A 773 -7.43 -26.15 -11.54
N THR A 774 -8.38 -26.10 -10.61
CA THR A 774 -9.77 -25.77 -10.86
C THR A 774 -9.93 -24.29 -11.22
N ALA A 775 -10.62 -23.98 -12.33
CA ALA A 775 -10.76 -22.61 -12.81
C ALA A 775 -11.87 -21.85 -12.05
N ILE A 776 -11.50 -20.74 -11.41
CA ILE A 776 -12.39 -19.84 -10.65
C ILE A 776 -12.28 -18.39 -11.16
N THR A 777 -13.19 -17.53 -10.71
CA THR A 777 -13.27 -16.12 -11.10
C THR A 777 -13.61 -15.23 -9.91
N TYR A 778 -13.44 -13.91 -10.01
CA TYR A 778 -13.91 -12.99 -8.98
C TYR A 778 -15.43 -13.10 -8.78
N GLY A 779 -15.87 -13.16 -7.53
CA GLY A 779 -17.24 -13.47 -7.12
C GLY A 779 -17.58 -14.96 -7.10
N SER A 780 -16.60 -15.87 -7.25
CA SER A 780 -16.82 -17.31 -7.08
C SER A 780 -16.80 -17.70 -5.61
N THR A 781 -17.82 -18.46 -5.19
CA THR A 781 -17.83 -19.25 -3.95
C THR A 781 -18.05 -20.72 -4.32
N LEU A 782 -17.24 -21.62 -3.77
CA LEU A 782 -17.29 -23.07 -4.03
C LEU A 782 -17.07 -23.88 -2.74
N HIS A 783 -17.61 -25.10 -2.72
CA HIS A 783 -17.40 -26.08 -1.66
C HIS A 783 -16.45 -27.16 -2.16
N ALA A 784 -15.45 -27.51 -1.35
CA ALA A 784 -14.43 -28.50 -1.65
C ALA A 784 -14.02 -29.27 -0.37
N ALA A 785 -13.13 -30.25 -0.49
CA ALA A 785 -12.65 -31.01 0.66
C ALA A 785 -11.27 -31.61 0.45
N ILE A 786 -10.32 -31.28 1.35
CA ILE A 786 -9.04 -31.97 1.48
C ILE A 786 -9.31 -33.39 1.99
N CYS A 787 -9.40 -34.36 1.07
CA CYS A 787 -9.50 -35.78 1.39
C CYS A 787 -9.09 -36.66 0.19
N PRO A 788 -8.09 -37.55 0.36
CA PRO A 788 -7.49 -38.02 1.61
C PRO A 788 -6.50 -37.04 2.24
N ASP A 789 -5.82 -37.46 3.31
CA ASP A 789 -4.91 -36.66 4.14
C ASP A 789 -3.64 -36.13 3.44
N TRP A 790 -3.45 -36.46 2.18
CA TRP A 790 -2.36 -36.00 1.32
C TRP A 790 -2.82 -35.16 0.12
N ASP A 791 -4.11 -34.84 0.06
CA ASP A 791 -4.75 -34.01 -0.96
C ASP A 791 -4.24 -32.56 -0.91
N VAL A 792 -4.14 -31.92 -2.08
CA VAL A 792 -3.73 -30.52 -2.28
C VAL A 792 -4.55 -29.91 -3.41
N ASP A 793 -5.59 -29.19 -3.03
CA ASP A 793 -6.46 -28.49 -3.96
C ASP A 793 -5.75 -27.29 -4.62
N TYR A 794 -5.51 -27.35 -5.94
CA TYR A 794 -5.14 -26.17 -6.72
C TYR A 794 -6.33 -25.52 -7.41
N TYR A 795 -6.36 -24.18 -7.38
CA TYR A 795 -7.28 -23.33 -8.15
C TYR A 795 -6.51 -22.38 -9.05
N LYS A 796 -7.17 -21.82 -10.07
CA LYS A 796 -6.60 -20.76 -10.91
C LYS A 796 -7.62 -19.73 -11.34
N PHE A 797 -7.20 -18.47 -11.39
CA PHE A 797 -7.99 -17.33 -11.85
C PHE A 797 -7.13 -16.39 -12.68
N ASN A 798 -7.75 -15.49 -13.45
CA ASN A 798 -7.04 -14.42 -14.13
C ASN A 798 -7.24 -13.12 -13.35
N GLY A 799 -6.16 -12.39 -13.11
CA GLY A 799 -6.17 -11.09 -12.42
C GLY A 799 -5.29 -10.07 -13.12
N SER A 800 -5.52 -8.80 -12.80
CA SER A 800 -4.89 -7.63 -13.41
C SER A 800 -3.94 -6.94 -12.43
N ALA A 801 -2.97 -6.19 -12.96
CA ALA A 801 -2.10 -5.35 -12.14
C ALA A 801 -2.92 -4.31 -11.35
N GLY A 802 -2.81 -4.32 -10.02
CA GLY A 802 -3.57 -3.47 -9.11
C GLY A 802 -4.89 -4.06 -8.61
N ASP A 803 -5.32 -5.23 -9.11
CA ASP A 803 -6.49 -5.91 -8.54
C ASP A 803 -6.16 -6.34 -7.10
N GLN A 804 -6.93 -5.81 -6.15
CA GLN A 804 -6.88 -6.19 -4.74
C GLN A 804 -7.84 -7.36 -4.53
N ILE A 805 -7.28 -8.54 -4.32
CA ILE A 805 -8.04 -9.78 -4.13
C ILE A 805 -8.18 -10.10 -2.65
N LEU A 806 -9.31 -10.74 -2.32
CA LEU A 806 -9.50 -11.44 -1.06
C LEU A 806 -9.89 -12.88 -1.35
N VAL A 807 -9.19 -13.81 -0.70
CA VAL A 807 -9.55 -15.23 -0.63
C VAL A 807 -9.91 -15.55 0.80
N ASP A 808 -11.07 -16.14 0.98
CA ASP A 808 -11.70 -16.46 2.26
C ASP A 808 -12.01 -17.96 2.28
N ILE A 809 -11.57 -18.67 3.33
CA ILE A 809 -11.64 -20.12 3.51
C ILE A 809 -12.39 -20.45 4.80
N ASP A 810 -13.70 -20.62 4.70
CA ASP A 810 -14.52 -21.11 5.80
C ASP A 810 -14.30 -22.63 6.00
N ALA A 811 -13.80 -23.05 7.16
CA ALA A 811 -13.66 -24.46 7.54
C ALA A 811 -14.16 -24.70 8.97
N LYS A 812 -13.38 -24.36 10.01
CA LYS A 812 -13.74 -24.55 11.42
C LYS A 812 -14.88 -23.64 11.85
N SER A 813 -14.98 -22.44 11.29
CA SER A 813 -16.14 -21.54 11.45
C SER A 813 -17.46 -22.22 11.09
N GLN A 814 -17.45 -23.07 10.06
CA GLN A 814 -18.59 -23.87 9.60
C GLN A 814 -18.68 -25.27 10.26
N GLY A 815 -17.77 -25.59 11.18
CA GLY A 815 -17.76 -26.85 11.95
C GLY A 815 -17.02 -28.01 11.29
N SER A 816 -16.13 -27.74 10.33
CA SER A 816 -15.12 -28.69 9.86
C SER A 816 -14.04 -28.91 10.92
N GLU A 817 -13.33 -30.03 10.84
CA GLU A 817 -12.13 -30.30 11.65
C GLU A 817 -10.83 -29.90 10.89
N LEU A 818 -10.95 -29.45 9.63
CA LEU A 818 -9.80 -29.02 8.82
C LEU A 818 -9.17 -27.77 9.44
N ASP A 819 -7.85 -27.84 9.68
CA ASP A 819 -6.98 -26.69 9.92
C ASP A 819 -6.38 -26.30 8.56
N GLY A 820 -6.77 -25.15 8.02
CA GLY A 820 -6.51 -24.79 6.63
C GLY A 820 -5.16 -24.08 6.44
N TYR A 821 -4.51 -24.27 5.30
CA TYR A 821 -3.31 -23.50 4.94
C TYR A 821 -3.32 -23.17 3.43
N LEU A 822 -3.54 -21.89 3.14
CA LEU A 822 -3.75 -21.32 1.82
C LEU A 822 -2.50 -20.58 1.32
N PHE A 823 -2.16 -20.76 0.05
CA PHE A 823 -1.08 -20.05 -0.63
C PHE A 823 -1.59 -19.40 -1.91
N LEU A 824 -1.21 -18.13 -2.13
CA LEU A 824 -1.31 -17.46 -3.43
C LEU A 824 0.00 -17.69 -4.19
N LEU A 825 -0.10 -18.29 -5.37
CA LEU A 825 1.01 -18.59 -6.26
C LEU A 825 0.88 -17.84 -7.59
N ASP A 826 2.03 -17.57 -8.21
CA ASP A 826 2.15 -16.89 -9.49
C ASP A 826 1.70 -17.75 -10.70
N SER A 827 1.79 -17.14 -11.88
CA SER A 827 1.56 -17.71 -13.22
C SER A 827 2.40 -18.93 -13.61
N ASP A 828 3.49 -19.23 -12.89
CA ASP A 828 4.22 -20.49 -13.02
C ASP A 828 3.56 -21.64 -12.25
N GLY A 829 2.62 -21.34 -11.34
CA GLY A 829 1.98 -22.30 -10.43
C GLY A 829 2.90 -22.79 -9.30
N THR A 830 4.04 -22.13 -9.07
CA THR A 830 5.07 -22.57 -8.12
C THR A 830 5.68 -21.45 -7.27
N SER A 831 5.73 -20.21 -7.75
CA SER A 831 6.30 -19.08 -7.00
C SER A 831 5.26 -18.51 -6.05
N GLU A 832 5.50 -18.67 -4.74
CA GLU A 832 4.68 -18.11 -3.65
C GLU A 832 4.73 -16.57 -3.64
N LEU A 833 3.55 -15.95 -3.50
CA LEU A 833 3.38 -14.50 -3.43
C LEU A 833 2.86 -14.04 -2.07
N ALA A 834 2.00 -14.85 -1.46
CA ALA A 834 1.48 -14.71 -0.10
C ALA A 834 0.94 -16.06 0.40
N GLU A 835 0.72 -16.15 1.71
CA GLU A 835 0.12 -17.31 2.38
C GLU A 835 -0.78 -16.84 3.53
N SER A 836 -1.69 -17.71 3.99
CA SER A 836 -2.49 -17.54 5.19
C SER A 836 -2.84 -18.90 5.79
N ASP A 837 -2.77 -19.01 7.11
CA ASP A 837 -2.94 -20.24 7.90
C ASP A 837 -4.14 -20.00 8.83
N ASP A 838 -3.91 -19.31 9.96
CA ASP A 838 -4.97 -18.72 10.77
C ASP A 838 -5.26 -17.25 10.34
N GLU A 839 -6.52 -16.84 10.18
CA GLU A 839 -6.96 -15.43 10.12
C GLU A 839 -6.53 -14.66 11.38
N VAL A 840 -6.69 -15.29 12.56
CA VAL A 840 -6.14 -14.81 13.84
C VAL A 840 -5.48 -15.97 14.55
N ALA A 841 -4.15 -15.91 14.67
CA ALA A 841 -3.31 -16.96 15.23
C ALA A 841 -3.87 -17.58 16.53
N TYR A 842 -4.22 -18.87 16.48
CA TYR A 842 -4.83 -19.68 17.53
C TYR A 842 -6.25 -19.29 18.01
N GLU A 843 -6.91 -18.31 17.38
CA GLU A 843 -8.27 -17.87 17.71
C GLU A 843 -9.26 -18.11 16.57
N LEU A 844 -8.91 -17.72 15.34
CA LEU A 844 -9.67 -17.95 14.11
C LEU A 844 -8.78 -18.73 13.13
N GLN A 845 -9.02 -20.04 13.05
CA GLN A 845 -8.15 -21.02 12.37
C GLN A 845 -8.55 -21.32 10.93
N ASP A 846 -9.14 -20.33 10.28
CA ASP A 846 -9.66 -20.39 8.93
C ASP A 846 -8.83 -19.39 8.08
N PRO A 847 -8.23 -19.79 6.95
CA PRO A 847 -7.38 -18.90 6.17
C PRO A 847 -8.11 -17.71 5.53
N LEU A 848 -7.68 -16.48 5.86
CA LEU A 848 -8.06 -15.26 5.15
C LEU A 848 -6.83 -14.62 4.49
N LEU A 849 -6.85 -14.43 3.16
CA LEU A 849 -5.70 -13.95 2.37
C LEU A 849 -6.11 -12.77 1.47
N GLY A 850 -5.71 -11.56 1.90
CA GLY A 850 -5.76 -10.34 1.08
C GLY A 850 -4.44 -10.08 0.34
N TYR A 851 -4.49 -9.70 -0.94
CA TYR A 851 -3.27 -9.40 -1.72
C TYR A 851 -3.51 -8.40 -2.87
N VAL A 852 -2.52 -7.55 -3.15
CA VAL A 852 -2.54 -6.64 -4.33
C VAL A 852 -1.72 -7.25 -5.47
N LEU A 853 -2.37 -7.68 -6.55
CA LEU A 853 -1.70 -8.29 -7.68
C LEU A 853 -0.76 -7.29 -8.38
N THR A 854 0.51 -7.64 -8.52
CA THR A 854 1.55 -6.72 -9.01
C THR A 854 1.68 -6.66 -10.54
N ARG A 855 0.95 -7.51 -11.27
CA ARG A 855 0.97 -7.61 -12.74
C ARG A 855 -0.28 -8.29 -13.28
N ASP A 856 -0.53 -8.16 -14.57
CA ASP A 856 -1.54 -8.98 -15.26
C ASP A 856 -1.05 -10.43 -15.35
N GLY A 857 -1.93 -11.40 -15.07
CA GLY A 857 -1.56 -12.81 -15.10
C GLY A 857 -2.70 -13.78 -14.86
N GLN A 858 -2.41 -15.06 -15.12
CA GLN A 858 -3.11 -16.16 -14.47
C GLN A 858 -2.41 -16.41 -13.15
N TYR A 859 -3.15 -16.50 -12.06
CA TYR A 859 -2.65 -16.79 -10.72
C TYR A 859 -3.23 -18.12 -10.25
N HIS A 860 -2.54 -18.77 -9.32
CA HIS A 860 -3.00 -20.02 -8.72
C HIS A 860 -3.23 -19.83 -7.23
N LEU A 861 -4.21 -20.54 -6.68
CA LEU A 861 -4.29 -20.78 -5.24
C LEU A 861 -3.93 -22.23 -5.00
N LYS A 862 -3.27 -22.50 -3.88
CA LYS A 862 -3.00 -23.85 -3.39
C LYS A 862 -3.55 -23.93 -1.98
N MET A 863 -4.44 -24.88 -1.73
CA MET A 863 -5.01 -25.17 -0.43
C MET A 863 -4.56 -26.55 0.03
N GLN A 864 -4.25 -26.69 1.31
CA GLN A 864 -3.89 -27.95 1.96
C GLN A 864 -4.26 -27.86 3.45
N ALA A 865 -4.10 -28.96 4.19
CA ALA A 865 -4.09 -28.88 5.65
C ALA A 865 -2.80 -28.19 6.17
N TRP A 866 -2.89 -27.53 7.33
CA TRP A 866 -1.72 -27.02 8.06
C TRP A 866 -0.71 -28.13 8.42
N ASP A 867 -1.20 -29.25 8.95
CA ASP A 867 -0.38 -30.41 9.34
C ASP A 867 -0.10 -31.39 8.19
N PHE A 868 -0.21 -30.91 6.95
CA PHE A 868 -0.01 -31.71 5.73
C PHE A 868 1.31 -32.51 5.73
N PRO A 869 1.32 -33.77 5.24
CA PRO A 869 0.19 -34.55 4.73
C PRO A 869 -0.44 -35.40 5.85
N SER A 870 -1.43 -34.86 6.58
CA SER A 870 -2.14 -35.58 7.66
C SER A 870 -3.56 -35.08 7.96
N GLY A 871 -3.87 -33.80 7.78
CA GLY A 871 -5.21 -33.25 8.02
C GLY A 871 -6.20 -33.49 6.88
N THR A 872 -7.49 -33.49 7.21
CA THR A 872 -8.60 -33.68 6.26
C THR A 872 -9.84 -32.91 6.69
N GLY A 873 -10.64 -32.43 5.75
CA GLY A 873 -11.99 -31.94 6.01
C GLY A 873 -12.58 -31.14 4.85
N GLU A 874 -13.84 -30.75 4.99
CA GLU A 874 -14.54 -29.91 4.01
C GLU A 874 -14.27 -28.42 4.27
N TYR A 875 -14.32 -27.59 3.23
CA TYR A 875 -14.21 -26.13 3.33
C TYR A 875 -14.98 -25.41 2.21
N THR A 876 -15.31 -24.14 2.43
CA THR A 876 -15.83 -23.24 1.40
C THR A 876 -14.76 -22.22 1.03
N LEU A 877 -14.46 -22.06 -0.25
CA LEU A 877 -13.56 -21.02 -0.78
C LEU A 877 -14.39 -19.92 -1.45
N THR A 878 -14.16 -18.67 -1.05
CA THR A 878 -14.67 -17.48 -1.72
C THR A 878 -13.51 -16.63 -2.25
N LEU A 879 -13.58 -16.20 -3.51
CA LEU A 879 -12.63 -15.27 -4.14
C LEU A 879 -13.36 -14.01 -4.61
N ILE A 880 -12.99 -12.84 -4.10
CA ILE A 880 -13.52 -11.53 -4.52
C ILE A 880 -12.40 -10.53 -4.83
N THR A 881 -12.79 -9.39 -5.40
CA THR A 881 -11.94 -8.18 -5.53
C THR A 881 -12.57 -7.03 -4.78
N GLU A 882 -11.80 -6.34 -3.95
CA GLU A 882 -12.25 -5.14 -3.22
C GLU A 882 -11.14 -4.08 -3.12
N SER A 883 -11.46 -2.85 -3.52
CA SER A 883 -10.54 -1.70 -3.65
C SER A 883 -11.08 -0.39 -3.03
N GLN A 884 -12.23 -0.46 -2.34
CA GLN A 884 -12.77 0.61 -1.53
C GLN A 884 -12.14 0.53 -0.14
N ASN A 885 -11.65 1.65 0.36
CA ASN A 885 -11.23 1.71 1.76
C ASN A 885 -12.46 1.68 2.67
N PRO A 886 -12.38 1.00 3.83
CA PRO A 886 -13.40 1.12 4.86
C PRO A 886 -13.54 2.58 5.30
N SER A 887 -14.65 2.90 5.95
CA SER A 887 -14.81 4.17 6.67
C SER A 887 -14.53 3.97 8.16
N ILE A 888 -13.92 4.94 8.82
CA ILE A 888 -13.77 4.97 10.28
C ILE A 888 -13.85 6.40 10.84
N HIS A 889 -14.48 6.54 12.00
CA HIS A 889 -14.50 7.74 12.82
C HIS A 889 -14.31 7.39 14.30
N LEU A 890 -13.37 8.05 14.98
CA LEU A 890 -13.19 7.90 16.42
C LEU A 890 -14.29 8.67 17.15
N THR A 891 -15.15 7.95 17.89
CA THR A 891 -16.29 8.56 18.61
C THR A 891 -15.89 9.04 20.01
N TYR A 892 -14.90 8.40 20.65
CA TYR A 892 -14.31 8.89 21.90
C TYR A 892 -12.85 8.40 22.04
N PRO A 893 -11.89 9.27 22.44
CA PRO A 893 -12.03 10.70 22.69
C PRO A 893 -12.20 11.52 21.40
N GLN A 894 -12.68 12.75 21.54
CA GLN A 894 -12.75 13.73 20.46
C GLN A 894 -11.43 14.52 20.36
N GLU A 895 -11.14 15.07 19.17
CA GLU A 895 -9.98 15.94 18.95
C GLU A 895 -10.08 17.21 19.82
N ASN A 896 -9.00 17.59 20.52
CA ASN A 896 -9.01 18.63 21.57
C ASN A 896 -10.04 18.35 22.69
N GLY A 897 -10.37 17.07 22.90
CA GLY A 897 -11.24 16.56 23.96
C GLY A 897 -10.47 16.19 25.22
N GLY A 898 -11.06 15.30 26.02
CA GLY A 898 -10.47 14.88 27.29
C GLY A 898 -10.54 13.38 27.53
N LEU A 899 -9.73 12.90 28.46
CA LEU A 899 -9.86 11.59 29.08
C LEU A 899 -9.85 11.73 30.60
N ARG A 900 -10.85 11.18 31.27
CA ARG A 900 -10.80 11.00 32.74
C ARG A 900 -9.60 10.14 33.13
N ARG A 901 -9.11 10.32 34.36
CA ARG A 901 -8.02 9.52 34.92
C ARG A 901 -8.48 8.13 35.37
N GLY A 902 -7.77 7.08 34.94
CA GLY A 902 -8.02 5.66 35.25
C GLY A 902 -8.41 4.86 34.02
N LEU A 903 -9.09 3.72 34.20
CA LEU A 903 -9.55 2.92 33.06
C LEU A 903 -10.64 3.65 32.27
N VAL A 904 -10.37 3.91 31.00
CA VAL A 904 -11.27 4.47 29.99
C VAL A 904 -11.40 3.49 28.83
N THR A 905 -12.51 3.59 28.12
CA THR A 905 -12.75 2.84 26.88
C THR A 905 -12.73 3.84 25.75
N LEU A 906 -11.81 3.69 24.81
CA LEU A 906 -11.79 4.39 23.53
C LEU A 906 -12.82 3.72 22.63
N THR A 907 -13.51 4.46 21.78
CA THR A 907 -14.55 3.92 20.89
C THR A 907 -14.47 4.53 19.49
N ALA A 908 -14.80 3.73 18.49
CA ALA A 908 -14.86 4.13 17.09
C ALA A 908 -16.13 3.56 16.42
N GLU A 909 -16.55 4.20 15.34
CA GLU A 909 -17.50 3.66 14.38
C GLU A 909 -16.76 3.40 13.08
N ALA A 910 -16.80 2.16 12.61
CA ALA A 910 -16.21 1.76 11.33
C ALA A 910 -17.24 1.01 10.50
N SER A 911 -17.24 1.21 9.18
CA SER A 911 -18.13 0.50 8.26
C SER A 911 -17.51 0.33 6.88
N ASP A 912 -17.65 -0.88 6.33
CA ASP A 912 -17.39 -1.21 4.95
C ASP A 912 -18.63 -1.93 4.38
N PRO A 913 -19.13 -1.55 3.19
CA PRO A 913 -20.36 -2.10 2.64
C PRO A 913 -20.17 -3.38 1.80
N THR A 914 -18.94 -3.81 1.49
CA THR A 914 -18.69 -4.95 0.59
C THR A 914 -18.03 -6.14 1.29
N SER A 915 -16.87 -5.94 1.92
CA SER A 915 -16.14 -7.00 2.63
C SER A 915 -16.36 -6.94 4.15
N GLY A 916 -16.89 -5.82 4.65
CA GLY A 916 -17.09 -5.60 6.08
C GLY A 916 -15.81 -5.16 6.80
N ILE A 917 -15.92 -4.87 8.10
CA ILE A 917 -14.74 -4.54 8.92
C ILE A 917 -14.27 -5.83 9.58
N HIS A 918 -13.03 -6.21 9.28
CA HIS A 918 -12.37 -7.39 9.84
C HIS A 918 -11.75 -7.08 11.20
N ALA A 919 -11.07 -5.94 11.34
CA ALA A 919 -10.45 -5.54 12.61
C ALA A 919 -10.36 -4.01 12.76
N VAL A 920 -10.41 -3.55 14.02
CA VAL A 920 -10.07 -2.17 14.39
C VAL A 920 -8.96 -2.18 15.44
N ARG A 921 -7.86 -1.50 15.12
CA ARG A 921 -6.69 -1.37 16.00
C ARG A 921 -6.63 0.04 16.57
N PHE A 922 -6.29 0.15 17.85
CA PHE A 922 -6.16 1.42 18.57
C PHE A 922 -4.74 1.59 19.08
N TRP A 923 -4.23 2.82 19.04
CA TRP A 923 -2.95 3.20 19.62
C TRP A 923 -3.09 4.51 20.39
N PHE A 924 -2.22 4.72 21.37
CA PHE A 924 -2.03 6.04 21.98
C PHE A 924 -0.54 6.43 21.98
N HIS A 925 -0.30 7.73 22.13
CA HIS A 925 1.02 8.33 22.16
C HIS A 925 1.01 9.58 23.07
N THR A 926 2.14 9.92 23.68
CA THR A 926 2.30 11.05 24.62
C THR A 926 2.87 12.29 23.92
N ASP A 927 2.65 13.49 24.45
CA ASP A 927 3.21 14.73 23.88
C ASP A 927 4.75 14.80 23.74
N ASP A 928 5.51 13.87 24.33
CA ASP A 928 6.91 13.61 23.99
C ASP A 928 7.07 12.80 22.69
N TRP A 929 7.10 13.50 21.56
CA TRP A 929 7.36 12.98 20.21
C TRP A 929 8.81 12.55 19.94
N LEU A 930 9.74 12.80 20.85
CA LEU A 930 11.16 12.48 20.66
C LEU A 930 11.58 11.20 21.38
N SER A 931 10.93 10.85 22.50
CA SER A 931 11.30 9.69 23.33
C SER A 931 10.23 8.62 23.51
N SER A 932 9.00 8.85 23.03
CA SER A 932 7.87 7.93 23.20
C SER A 932 7.44 7.32 21.86
N ASP A 933 7.22 6.00 21.85
CA ASP A 933 6.68 5.24 20.71
C ASP A 933 5.14 5.18 20.77
N TRP A 934 4.50 4.91 19.63
CA TRP A 934 3.07 4.59 19.61
C TRP A 934 2.81 3.25 20.32
N VAL A 935 1.99 3.27 21.36
CA VAL A 935 1.63 2.08 22.13
C VAL A 935 0.33 1.50 21.59
N GLU A 936 0.41 0.30 21.02
CA GLU A 936 -0.76 -0.47 20.56
C GLU A 936 -1.57 -0.98 21.76
N LEU A 937 -2.89 -0.82 21.68
CA LEU A 937 -3.86 -1.37 22.60
C LEU A 937 -4.42 -2.68 22.04
N PRO A 938 -5.16 -3.48 22.83
CA PRO A 938 -5.78 -4.70 22.32
C PRO A 938 -6.56 -4.44 21.03
N VAL A 939 -6.32 -5.28 20.02
CA VAL A 939 -7.04 -5.25 18.75
C VAL A 939 -8.48 -5.68 19.00
N ASP A 940 -9.42 -4.99 18.36
CA ASP A 940 -10.83 -5.36 18.36
C ASP A 940 -11.16 -6.06 17.04
N ILE A 941 -11.79 -7.23 17.13
CA ILE A 941 -12.25 -8.08 16.02
C ILE A 941 -13.74 -8.40 16.13
N ASP A 942 -14.45 -7.92 17.16
CA ASP A 942 -15.89 -8.18 17.37
C ASP A 942 -16.70 -6.91 17.13
N GLY A 943 -17.12 -6.71 15.88
CA GLY A 943 -17.99 -5.58 15.52
C GLY A 943 -19.41 -5.64 16.13
N THR A 944 -19.77 -6.66 16.91
CA THR A 944 -21.16 -6.85 17.40
C THR A 944 -21.51 -6.08 18.67
N ASP A 945 -20.54 -5.73 19.52
CA ASP A 945 -20.74 -4.80 20.64
C ASP A 945 -20.18 -3.38 20.39
N GLY A 946 -19.32 -3.25 19.37
CA GLY A 946 -18.93 -2.00 18.73
C GLY A 946 -17.48 -1.61 19.03
N TRP A 947 -16.77 -1.14 18.01
CA TRP A 947 -15.31 -1.03 18.00
C TRP A 947 -14.75 -0.21 19.17
N SER A 948 -14.00 -0.86 20.06
CA SER A 948 -13.50 -0.25 21.28
C SER A 948 -12.19 -0.84 21.81
N ALA A 949 -11.44 -0.06 22.57
CA ALA A 949 -10.24 -0.53 23.25
C ALA A 949 -10.08 0.07 24.67
N PRO A 950 -9.66 -0.72 25.67
CA PRO A 950 -9.38 -0.22 27.01
C PRO A 950 -8.01 0.48 27.08
N LEU A 951 -7.99 1.66 27.70
CA LEU A 951 -6.77 2.41 28.03
C LEU A 951 -6.76 2.74 29.53
N ASP A 952 -5.66 2.45 30.24
CA ASP A 952 -5.49 2.89 31.64
C ASP A 952 -4.67 4.19 31.70
N THR A 953 -5.36 5.31 31.95
CA THR A 953 -4.72 6.63 32.08
C THR A 953 -4.25 6.93 33.51
N SER A 954 -4.28 5.98 34.43
CA SER A 954 -3.93 6.21 35.85
C SER A 954 -2.50 6.71 36.07
N GLY A 955 -1.57 6.36 35.17
CA GLY A 955 -0.16 6.77 35.19
C GLY A 955 0.09 8.25 34.90
N PHE A 956 -0.78 8.91 34.13
CA PHE A 956 -0.60 10.30 33.69
C PHE A 956 -0.99 11.32 34.78
N ALA A 957 -0.40 12.50 34.70
CA ALA A 957 -0.72 13.64 35.54
C ALA A 957 -1.87 14.49 34.95
N GLU A 958 -2.40 15.37 35.79
CA GLU A 958 -3.50 16.27 35.43
C GLU A 958 -3.00 17.35 34.45
N GLY A 959 -3.60 17.42 33.26
CA GLY A 959 -3.20 18.32 32.19
C GLY A 959 -2.18 17.74 31.19
N ASP A 960 -1.71 16.50 31.40
CA ASP A 960 -0.90 15.79 30.40
C ASP A 960 -1.71 15.62 29.10
N THR A 961 -1.02 15.63 27.96
CA THR A 961 -1.66 15.58 26.65
C THR A 961 -1.29 14.29 25.91
N LEU A 962 -2.32 13.60 25.41
CA LEU A 962 -2.19 12.38 24.62
C LEU A 962 -2.68 12.59 23.19
N SER A 963 -2.22 11.71 22.31
CA SER A 963 -2.76 11.49 20.98
C SER A 963 -3.35 10.09 20.91
N VAL A 964 -4.54 9.95 20.34
CA VAL A 964 -5.17 8.65 20.08
C VAL A 964 -5.31 8.47 18.57
N TYR A 965 -4.90 7.30 18.07
CA TYR A 965 -4.96 6.93 16.67
C TYR A 965 -5.68 5.59 16.55
N VAL A 966 -6.53 5.44 15.54
CA VAL A 966 -7.30 4.22 15.28
C VAL A 966 -7.28 3.89 13.80
N ARG A 967 -7.17 2.60 13.46
CA ARG A 967 -7.19 2.11 12.07
C ARG A 967 -8.19 0.95 11.94
N ALA A 968 -9.15 1.10 11.03
CA ALA A 968 -9.99 0.00 10.56
C ALA A 968 -9.31 -0.72 9.39
N PHE A 969 -9.45 -2.03 9.35
CA PHE A 969 -9.08 -2.89 8.24
C PHE A 969 -10.34 -3.62 7.75
N ASP A 970 -10.52 -3.65 6.44
CA ASP A 970 -11.49 -4.52 5.79
C ASP A 970 -10.88 -5.93 5.59
N GLY A 971 -11.65 -6.89 5.10
CA GLY A 971 -11.14 -8.24 4.85
C GLY A 971 -10.05 -8.29 3.78
N ALA A 972 -10.10 -7.40 2.78
CA ALA A 972 -9.15 -7.35 1.66
C ALA A 972 -7.82 -6.65 2.00
N GLY A 973 -7.66 -6.16 3.23
CA GLY A 973 -6.47 -5.43 3.68
C GLY A 973 -6.48 -3.94 3.30
N ASN A 974 -7.59 -3.43 2.75
CA ASN A 974 -7.84 -1.99 2.67
C ASN A 974 -7.98 -1.44 4.09
N TRP A 975 -7.60 -0.18 4.28
CA TRP A 975 -7.65 0.43 5.60
C TRP A 975 -7.95 1.92 5.53
N ALA A 976 -8.56 2.39 6.62
CA ALA A 976 -8.74 3.80 6.88
C ALA A 976 -8.40 4.09 8.34
N TYR A 977 -8.17 5.36 8.65
CA TYR A 977 -7.75 5.78 9.97
C TYR A 977 -8.49 7.02 10.43
N ALA A 978 -8.58 7.17 11.75
CA ALA A 978 -8.99 8.39 12.42
C ALA A 978 -8.03 8.67 13.58
N ALA A 979 -7.98 9.92 14.03
CA ALA A 979 -7.17 10.30 15.18
C ALA A 979 -7.84 11.43 15.97
N ALA A 980 -7.58 11.46 17.27
CA ALA A 980 -7.84 12.61 18.14
C ALA A 980 -6.50 13.09 18.69
N TRP A 981 -6.11 14.29 18.26
CA TRP A 981 -4.94 15.00 18.75
C TRP A 981 -5.29 15.87 19.96
N GLN A 982 -4.29 16.19 20.77
CA GLN A 982 -4.39 17.10 21.91
C GLN A 982 -5.48 16.71 22.93
N VAL A 983 -5.56 15.42 23.26
CA VAL A 983 -6.52 14.88 24.21
C VAL A 983 -5.98 15.03 25.64
N VAL A 984 -6.64 15.84 26.47
CA VAL A 984 -6.09 16.25 27.78
C VAL A 984 -6.58 15.33 28.91
N ILE A 985 -5.68 14.95 29.81
CA ILE A 985 -6.04 14.24 31.05
C ILE A 985 -6.71 15.21 32.03
N ASP A 986 -7.99 14.98 32.31
CA ASP A 986 -8.83 15.86 33.14
C ASP A 986 -9.67 15.06 34.14
N SER A 987 -9.38 15.24 35.43
CA SER A 987 -10.09 14.59 36.52
C SER A 987 -11.02 15.52 37.30
N LYS A 988 -11.22 16.77 36.85
CA LYS A 988 -12.03 17.76 37.58
C LYS A 988 -13.47 17.73 37.10
N ALA A 989 -14.40 17.48 38.02
CA ALA A 989 -15.81 17.56 37.67
C ALA A 989 -16.25 19.01 37.32
N PRO A 990 -17.07 19.19 36.27
CA PRO A 990 -17.63 20.48 35.89
C PRO A 990 -18.55 21.05 36.98
N THR A 991 -18.97 22.31 36.82
CA THR A 991 -19.90 22.99 37.72
C THR A 991 -21.18 23.40 36.99
N ILE A 992 -22.34 23.30 37.66
CA ILE A 992 -23.63 23.76 37.14
C ILE A 992 -24.52 24.37 38.21
N SER A 993 -25.27 25.41 37.85
CA SER A 993 -26.31 26.02 38.67
C SER A 993 -27.56 26.34 37.83
N LEU A 994 -28.74 25.93 38.31
CA LEU A 994 -30.03 26.28 37.71
C LEU A 994 -30.55 27.62 38.26
N SER A 995 -31.12 28.42 37.38
CA SER A 995 -31.81 29.66 37.72
C SER A 995 -33.16 29.38 38.37
N PRO A 996 -33.59 30.16 39.38
CA PRO A 996 -34.92 30.00 39.98
C PRO A 996 -36.06 30.18 38.96
N LEU A 997 -37.05 29.28 39.00
CA LEU A 997 -38.26 29.39 38.20
C LEU A 997 -39.31 30.29 38.87
N THR A 998 -40.15 30.93 38.06
CA THR A 998 -41.41 31.54 38.52
C THR A 998 -42.32 30.45 39.10
N ASN A 999 -42.88 30.68 40.29
CA ASN A 999 -43.74 29.72 40.98
C ASN A 999 -44.87 30.44 41.74
N PRO A 1000 -46.15 30.21 41.41
CA PRO A 1000 -46.64 29.41 40.28
C PRO A 1000 -46.30 30.05 38.91
N SER A 1001 -46.23 29.23 37.88
CA SER A 1001 -46.04 29.68 36.49
C SER A 1001 -47.29 30.38 35.93
N ASN A 1002 -47.08 31.26 34.94
CA ASN A 1002 -48.12 31.92 34.14
C ASN A 1002 -48.29 31.31 32.72
N SER A 1003 -47.57 30.23 32.42
CA SER A 1003 -47.67 29.44 31.19
C SER A 1003 -47.48 27.94 31.47
N THR A 1004 -47.98 27.06 30.59
CA THR A 1004 -47.63 25.63 30.59
C THR A 1004 -46.18 25.38 30.16
N ALA A 1005 -45.54 26.35 29.50
CA ALA A 1005 -44.11 26.29 29.15
C ALA A 1005 -43.24 26.93 30.24
N LEU A 1006 -42.20 26.22 30.68
CA LEU A 1006 -41.23 26.62 31.68
C LEU A 1006 -39.84 26.74 31.04
N GLN A 1007 -39.22 27.92 31.10
CA GLN A 1007 -37.84 28.12 30.63
C GLN A 1007 -36.86 27.80 31.76
N LEU A 1008 -36.22 26.64 31.69
CA LEU A 1008 -35.08 26.32 32.53
C LEU A 1008 -33.86 27.06 31.98
N LYS A 1009 -33.03 27.64 32.86
CA LYS A 1009 -31.78 28.31 32.49
C LYS A 1009 -30.68 27.92 33.43
N TRP A 1010 -29.48 27.68 32.94
CA TRP A 1010 -28.32 27.34 33.76
C TRP A 1010 -27.09 28.18 33.43
N GLN A 1011 -26.18 28.21 34.40
CA GLN A 1011 -24.79 28.54 34.16
C GLN A 1011 -23.98 27.29 34.47
N ALA A 1012 -23.21 26.84 33.49
CA ALA A 1012 -22.24 25.77 33.63
C ALA A 1012 -20.84 26.27 33.25
N SER A 1013 -19.83 25.74 33.92
CA SER A 1013 -18.43 26.07 33.69
C SER A 1013 -17.54 24.91 34.12
N ASP A 1014 -16.43 24.75 33.41
CA ASP A 1014 -15.38 23.80 33.71
C ASP A 1014 -14.00 24.49 33.64
N VAL A 1015 -12.97 23.87 34.22
CA VAL A 1015 -11.60 24.39 34.38
C VAL A 1015 -10.57 23.57 33.58
N GLY A 1016 -10.94 22.41 33.06
CA GLY A 1016 -10.10 21.58 32.20
C GLY A 1016 -10.59 21.59 30.75
N THR A 1017 -11.19 20.50 30.33
CA THR A 1017 -11.55 20.18 28.94
C THR A 1017 -12.81 20.89 28.43
N GLY A 1018 -13.55 21.55 29.31
CA GLY A 1018 -14.73 22.34 28.97
C GLY A 1018 -16.03 21.54 29.02
N VAL A 1019 -17.14 22.26 29.15
CA VAL A 1019 -18.49 21.67 29.16
C VAL A 1019 -18.84 21.11 27.79
N ASP A 1020 -19.35 19.88 27.77
CA ASP A 1020 -19.82 19.19 26.57
C ASP A 1020 -21.35 19.35 26.43
N TYR A 1021 -22.12 18.59 27.21
CA TYR A 1021 -23.59 18.61 27.20
C TYR A 1021 -24.22 18.68 28.60
N VAL A 1022 -25.52 19.01 28.65
CA VAL A 1022 -26.32 19.05 29.87
C VAL A 1022 -27.58 18.20 29.71
N VAL A 1023 -27.74 17.22 30.60
CA VAL A 1023 -28.95 16.42 30.75
C VAL A 1023 -29.88 17.11 31.75
N VAL A 1024 -31.09 17.42 31.32
CA VAL A 1024 -32.14 18.02 32.16
C VAL A 1024 -33.11 16.93 32.60
N GLU A 1025 -33.25 16.73 33.90
CA GLU A 1025 -34.22 15.81 34.49
C GLU A 1025 -35.37 16.58 35.12
N SER A 1026 -36.58 16.05 34.95
CA SER A 1026 -37.80 16.55 35.57
C SER A 1026 -38.44 15.50 36.48
N LYS A 1027 -39.22 15.97 37.45
CA LYS A 1027 -40.04 15.14 38.33
C LYS A 1027 -41.40 15.77 38.49
N VAL A 1028 -42.44 15.02 38.13
CA VAL A 1028 -43.84 15.46 38.22
C VAL A 1028 -44.42 15.08 39.58
N ASN A 1029 -44.96 16.06 40.30
CA ASN A 1029 -45.49 15.91 41.66
C ASN A 1029 -44.48 15.19 42.58
N ASN A 1030 -44.85 14.03 43.14
CA ASN A 1030 -43.98 13.19 43.99
C ASN A 1030 -43.41 11.97 43.25
N GLY A 1031 -43.49 11.92 41.91
CA GLY A 1031 -43.08 10.79 41.06
C GLY A 1031 -41.56 10.52 40.99
N ALA A 1032 -41.15 9.75 39.99
CA ALA A 1032 -39.75 9.50 39.67
C ALA A 1032 -39.08 10.74 39.05
N TRP A 1033 -37.76 10.68 38.89
CA TRP A 1033 -37.02 11.56 37.99
C TRP A 1033 -37.00 10.93 36.60
N GLU A 1034 -37.26 11.72 35.57
CA GLU A 1034 -37.33 11.32 34.17
C GLU A 1034 -36.57 12.37 33.33
N THR A 1035 -35.78 11.92 32.35
CA THR A 1035 -35.08 12.81 31.40
C THR A 1035 -36.10 13.64 30.63
N ALA A 1036 -36.00 14.97 30.74
CA ALA A 1036 -36.83 15.92 30.00
C ALA A 1036 -36.19 16.28 28.65
N GLY A 1037 -34.86 16.44 28.63
CA GLY A 1037 -34.11 16.72 27.41
C GLY A 1037 -32.61 16.71 27.65
N GLU A 1038 -31.87 16.76 26.56
CA GLU A 1038 -30.41 16.79 26.51
C GLU A 1038 -30.02 17.91 25.55
N GLU A 1039 -29.15 18.81 26.00
CA GLU A 1039 -28.82 20.05 25.27
C GLU A 1039 -27.31 20.24 25.20
N ALA A 1040 -26.78 20.32 23.97
CA ALA A 1040 -25.38 20.64 23.71
C ALA A 1040 -25.15 22.15 23.82
N VAL A 1041 -24.34 22.59 24.79
CA VAL A 1041 -23.82 23.96 24.98
C VAL A 1041 -24.86 25.10 25.17
N PHE A 1042 -26.14 24.90 24.87
CA PHE A 1042 -27.21 25.87 25.15
C PHE A 1042 -27.33 26.11 26.67
N ARG A 1043 -27.77 27.33 27.04
CA ARG A 1043 -27.93 27.74 28.45
C ARG A 1043 -29.38 27.72 28.92
N ASP A 1044 -30.29 27.23 28.08
CA ASP A 1044 -31.71 27.12 28.39
C ASP A 1044 -32.41 25.95 27.69
N TYR A 1045 -33.53 25.50 28.28
CA TYR A 1045 -34.41 24.44 27.77
C TYR A 1045 -35.88 24.81 28.06
N TRP A 1046 -36.79 24.47 27.15
CA TRP A 1046 -38.23 24.72 27.30
C TRP A 1046 -39.00 23.45 27.61
N PHE A 1047 -39.40 23.28 28.88
CA PHE A 1047 -40.26 22.19 29.32
C PHE A 1047 -41.74 22.58 29.18
N VAL A 1048 -42.55 21.78 28.49
CA VAL A 1048 -44.02 21.99 28.39
C VAL A 1048 -44.75 21.00 29.29
N GLY A 1049 -45.27 21.50 30.42
CA GLY A 1049 -45.93 20.70 31.44
C GLY A 1049 -47.46 20.78 31.41
N ALA A 1050 -48.11 19.73 31.91
CA ALA A 1050 -49.56 19.66 32.03
C ALA A 1050 -50.08 20.54 33.19
N PRO A 1051 -51.16 21.32 32.98
CA PRO A 1051 -51.79 22.13 34.03
C PRO A 1051 -52.19 21.34 35.29
N GLY A 1052 -52.08 21.98 36.45
CA GLY A 1052 -52.50 21.43 37.74
C GLY A 1052 -51.45 20.60 38.49
N ASN A 1053 -50.22 20.50 37.99
CA ASN A 1053 -49.13 19.71 38.59
C ASN A 1053 -48.02 20.60 39.17
N SER A 1054 -47.28 20.08 40.16
CA SER A 1054 -45.97 20.61 40.53
C SER A 1054 -44.85 19.91 39.76
N TYR A 1055 -43.78 20.64 39.49
CA TYR A 1055 -42.61 20.16 38.75
C TYR A 1055 -41.33 20.53 39.50
N ALA A 1056 -40.46 19.55 39.69
CA ALA A 1056 -39.10 19.71 40.18
C ALA A 1056 -38.12 19.44 39.02
N PHE A 1057 -37.02 20.18 38.96
CA PHE A 1057 -36.00 20.03 37.92
C PHE A 1057 -34.60 20.02 38.52
N ARG A 1058 -33.72 19.20 37.96
CA ARG A 1058 -32.27 19.21 38.18
C ARG A 1058 -31.58 19.04 36.83
N ALA A 1059 -30.35 19.52 36.73
CA ALA A 1059 -29.56 19.38 35.51
C ALA A 1059 -28.20 18.78 35.85
N THR A 1060 -27.76 17.79 35.09
CA THR A 1060 -26.43 17.18 35.20
C THR A 1060 -25.61 17.62 34.01
N VAL A 1061 -24.48 18.29 34.26
CA VAL A 1061 -23.52 18.68 33.22
C VAL A 1061 -22.44 17.62 33.11
N TYR A 1062 -21.97 17.40 31.89
CA TYR A 1062 -20.81 16.59 31.53
C TYR A 1062 -19.73 17.48 30.90
N ASP A 1063 -18.47 17.18 31.16
CA ASP A 1063 -17.33 17.73 30.41
C ASP A 1063 -16.88 16.76 29.30
N ARG A 1064 -15.91 17.19 28.49
CA ARG A 1064 -15.38 16.38 27.37
C ARG A 1064 -14.46 15.22 27.80
N ALA A 1065 -14.15 15.10 29.08
CA ALA A 1065 -13.46 13.95 29.67
C ALA A 1065 -14.43 12.93 30.29
N GLY A 1066 -15.73 13.23 30.31
CA GLY A 1066 -16.79 12.41 30.88
C GLY A 1066 -16.98 12.57 32.40
N ASN A 1067 -16.35 13.55 33.05
CA ASN A 1067 -16.69 13.89 34.44
C ASN A 1067 -18.05 14.63 34.47
N SER A 1068 -18.75 14.57 35.61
CA SER A 1068 -20.09 15.15 35.71
C SER A 1068 -20.44 15.72 37.08
N ALA A 1069 -21.40 16.66 37.07
CA ALA A 1069 -21.97 17.23 38.29
C ALA A 1069 -23.45 17.59 38.13
N THR A 1070 -24.24 17.32 39.17
CA THR A 1070 -25.69 17.60 39.20
C THR A 1070 -26.01 18.85 40.01
N SER A 1071 -26.88 19.71 39.47
CA SER A 1071 -27.34 20.94 40.12
C SER A 1071 -28.20 20.67 41.36
N THR A 1072 -28.37 21.71 42.18
CA THR A 1072 -29.48 21.74 43.15
C THR A 1072 -30.84 21.76 42.42
N THR A 1073 -31.88 21.25 43.08
CA THR A 1073 -33.23 21.18 42.52
C THR A 1073 -33.94 22.54 42.56
N VAL A 1074 -34.48 22.97 41.42
CA VAL A 1074 -35.44 24.09 41.33
C VAL A 1074 -36.86 23.56 41.16
N ASN A 1075 -37.86 24.33 41.59
CA ASN A 1075 -39.25 23.87 41.61
C ASN A 1075 -40.20 24.96 41.07
N SER A 1076 -41.22 24.54 40.32
CA SER A 1076 -42.36 25.37 39.95
C SER A 1076 -43.67 24.58 40.09
N SER A 1077 -44.80 25.27 39.97
CA SER A 1077 -46.11 24.66 39.83
C SER A 1077 -46.84 25.33 38.67
N ILE A 1078 -47.50 24.52 37.84
CA ILE A 1078 -48.36 25.03 36.76
C ILE A 1078 -49.79 24.98 37.30
N PRO A 1079 -50.47 26.12 37.51
CA PRO A 1079 -51.87 26.16 37.91
C PRO A 1079 -52.79 25.31 37.04
N VAL A 1080 -53.97 24.96 37.57
CA VAL A 1080 -55.05 24.39 36.74
C VAL A 1080 -55.43 25.36 35.62
N ILE A 1081 -55.83 24.82 34.46
CA ILE A 1081 -55.88 25.63 33.23
C ILE A 1081 -56.82 26.84 33.32
N ASN A 1082 -57.96 26.73 34.00
CA ASN A 1082 -58.90 27.84 34.22
C ASN A 1082 -58.32 29.01 35.04
N THR A 1083 -57.21 28.80 35.76
CA THR A 1083 -56.46 29.87 36.44
C THR A 1083 -55.33 30.40 35.55
N LEU A 1084 -54.66 29.50 34.83
CA LEU A 1084 -53.53 29.80 33.95
C LEU A 1084 -53.94 30.64 32.74
N CYS A 1085 -55.03 30.21 32.10
CA CYS A 1085 -55.76 30.89 31.04
C CYS A 1085 -57.08 31.42 31.65
N SER A 1086 -56.98 32.54 32.36
CA SER A 1086 -58.08 33.22 33.05
C SER A 1086 -58.41 34.59 32.46
N ALA A 1087 -57.52 35.12 31.60
CA ALA A 1087 -57.67 36.35 30.86
C ALA A 1087 -57.34 36.09 29.38
N PRO A 1088 -58.32 35.60 28.59
CA PRO A 1088 -58.22 35.69 27.13
C PRO A 1088 -58.04 37.15 26.72
N ASP A 1089 -57.52 37.37 25.52
CA ASP A 1089 -57.32 38.72 25.00
C ASP A 1089 -58.63 39.43 24.58
N ALA A 1090 -58.49 40.56 23.88
CA ALA A 1090 -59.61 41.40 23.49
C ALA A 1090 -60.45 40.84 22.33
N TRP A 1091 -59.95 39.82 21.63
CA TRP A 1091 -60.61 39.16 20.50
C TRP A 1091 -61.33 37.89 20.97
N ASP A 1092 -60.81 37.24 22.02
CA ASP A 1092 -61.41 36.06 22.64
C ASP A 1092 -62.29 36.36 23.89
N ALA A 1093 -62.72 37.62 24.07
CA ALA A 1093 -63.46 38.06 25.25
C ALA A 1093 -64.88 37.45 25.40
N SER A 1094 -65.49 36.94 24.32
CA SER A 1094 -66.81 36.30 24.32
C SER A 1094 -67.00 35.34 23.13
N ALA A 1095 -68.14 34.65 23.08
CA ALA A 1095 -68.48 33.75 21.95
C ALA A 1095 -68.87 34.47 20.64
N ALA A 1096 -68.86 35.81 20.60
CA ALA A 1096 -69.27 36.61 19.44
C ALA A 1096 -68.11 37.35 18.75
N ASP A 1097 -66.99 37.50 19.44
CA ASP A 1097 -65.73 38.06 18.96
C ASP A 1097 -64.65 36.98 18.74
N ASN A 1098 -64.70 35.86 19.48
CA ASN A 1098 -63.74 34.74 19.42
C ASN A 1098 -63.30 34.39 17.98
N ASP A 1099 -62.02 34.58 17.69
CA ASP A 1099 -61.46 34.51 16.34
C ASP A 1099 -60.74 33.19 16.02
N ASN A 1100 -61.02 32.15 16.81
CA ASN A 1100 -60.62 30.76 16.56
C ASN A 1100 -61.21 30.12 15.28
N ASP A 1101 -62.18 30.77 14.62
CA ASP A 1101 -62.69 30.41 13.29
C ASP A 1101 -62.44 31.56 12.30
N TYR A 1102 -61.93 31.23 11.10
CA TYR A 1102 -61.72 32.20 10.02
C TYR A 1102 -62.98 33.00 9.63
N GLN A 1103 -64.18 32.49 9.92
CA GLN A 1103 -65.44 33.21 9.73
C GLN A 1103 -65.55 34.45 10.64
N ASN A 1104 -65.04 34.35 11.86
CA ASN A 1104 -65.02 35.44 12.84
C ASN A 1104 -63.81 36.37 12.66
N ALA A 1105 -62.79 35.93 11.91
CA ALA A 1105 -61.46 36.54 11.79
C ALA A 1105 -61.39 38.08 11.91
N THR A 1106 -60.52 38.58 12.76
CA THR A 1106 -60.39 40.01 13.09
C THR A 1106 -59.72 40.80 11.97
N LEU A 1107 -60.10 42.08 11.77
CA LEU A 1107 -59.56 42.88 10.66
C LEU A 1107 -58.18 43.43 11.01
N ILE A 1108 -57.16 43.09 10.21
CA ILE A 1108 -55.84 43.73 10.24
C ILE A 1108 -55.60 44.53 8.95
N ALA A 1109 -54.88 45.64 9.05
CA ALA A 1109 -54.58 46.53 7.93
C ALA A 1109 -53.20 47.19 8.09
N ALA A 1110 -52.55 47.52 6.98
CA ALA A 1110 -51.26 48.19 6.99
C ALA A 1110 -51.35 49.61 7.57
N GLY A 1111 -50.37 49.99 8.39
CA GLY A 1111 -50.30 51.31 9.02
C GLY A 1111 -51.18 51.50 10.27
N PHE A 1112 -51.78 50.43 10.81
CA PHE A 1112 -52.48 50.42 12.09
C PHE A 1112 -51.55 50.02 13.25
N GLU A 1113 -51.95 50.32 14.48
CA GLU A 1113 -51.25 49.83 15.68
C GLU A 1113 -51.26 48.29 15.73
N PRO A 1114 -50.19 47.63 16.20
CA PRO A 1114 -50.14 46.18 16.35
C PRO A 1114 -51.27 45.64 17.26
N GLN A 1115 -51.86 44.51 16.87
CA GLN A 1115 -52.87 43.82 17.67
C GLN A 1115 -52.16 42.94 18.70
N GLU A 1116 -52.52 43.07 19.98
CA GLU A 1116 -52.08 42.15 21.03
C GLU A 1116 -53.00 40.93 21.07
N HIS A 1117 -52.41 39.74 21.14
CA HIS A 1117 -53.07 38.45 21.24
C HIS A 1117 -52.42 37.58 22.32
N ASN A 1118 -53.10 36.56 22.82
CA ASN A 1118 -52.49 35.51 23.64
C ASN A 1118 -53.06 34.12 23.36
N PHE A 1119 -52.25 33.08 23.55
CA PHE A 1119 -52.74 31.71 23.37
C PHE A 1119 -53.45 31.22 24.65
N CYS A 1120 -54.73 31.55 24.76
CA CYS A 1120 -55.63 31.31 25.88
C CYS A 1120 -57.09 31.03 25.41
N ASN A 1121 -57.29 29.94 24.65
CA ASN A 1121 -58.58 29.57 24.06
C ASN A 1121 -59.69 29.43 25.12
N PRO A 1122 -60.70 30.31 25.17
CA PRO A 1122 -61.79 30.22 26.13
C PRO A 1122 -62.98 29.38 25.62
N ALA A 1123 -62.97 29.01 24.33
CA ALA A 1123 -64.01 28.22 23.68
C ALA A 1123 -63.83 26.70 23.86
N ALA A 1124 -62.61 26.24 24.13
CA ALA A 1124 -62.29 24.84 24.44
C ALA A 1124 -62.32 24.55 25.95
N ASP A 1125 -62.90 23.42 26.37
CA ASP A 1125 -62.90 22.97 27.77
C ASP A 1125 -61.49 22.73 28.34
N ASP A 1126 -60.53 22.36 27.47
CA ASP A 1126 -59.12 22.17 27.84
C ASP A 1126 -58.30 23.48 27.80
N ARG A 1127 -58.85 24.57 27.24
CA ARG A 1127 -58.21 25.86 26.96
C ARG A 1127 -56.81 25.79 26.33
N LEU A 1128 -56.59 24.78 25.49
CA LEU A 1128 -55.36 24.60 24.71
C LEU A 1128 -55.63 24.88 23.22
N ARG A 1129 -54.57 24.84 22.40
CA ARG A 1129 -54.62 24.96 20.92
C ARG A 1129 -55.40 26.19 20.47
N ASP A 1130 -55.09 27.32 21.08
CA ASP A 1130 -55.65 28.60 20.66
C ASP A 1130 -55.09 29.02 19.31
N VAL A 1131 -55.95 29.61 18.48
CA VAL A 1131 -55.60 30.07 17.14
C VAL A 1131 -56.28 31.39 16.86
N ASP A 1132 -55.52 32.40 16.46
CA ASP A 1132 -56.07 33.71 16.14
C ASP A 1132 -56.19 33.83 14.62
N TRP A 1133 -57.40 34.02 14.10
CA TRP A 1133 -57.59 34.30 12.69
C TRP A 1133 -57.72 35.80 12.44
N LEU A 1134 -56.84 36.33 11.59
CA LEU A 1134 -56.96 37.67 11.03
C LEU A 1134 -57.49 37.62 9.59
N LYS A 1135 -58.04 38.73 9.11
CA LYS A 1135 -58.36 38.96 7.70
C LYS A 1135 -57.91 40.36 7.27
N PHE A 1136 -57.50 40.48 6.02
CA PHE A 1136 -57.11 41.74 5.40
C PHE A 1136 -57.53 41.78 3.93
N MET A 1137 -57.66 42.99 3.37
CA MET A 1137 -57.88 43.17 1.94
C MET A 1137 -56.52 43.24 1.23
N ALA A 1138 -56.21 42.23 0.44
CA ALA A 1138 -55.02 42.21 -0.41
C ALA A 1138 -55.31 42.88 -1.77
N GLU A 1139 -54.34 43.63 -2.29
CA GLU A 1139 -54.36 44.22 -3.63
C GLU A 1139 -53.32 43.53 -4.53
N GLY A 1140 -53.70 43.19 -5.76
CA GLY A 1140 -52.82 42.54 -6.72
C GLY A 1140 -51.61 43.40 -7.09
N GLY A 1141 -50.41 42.81 -7.04
CA GLY A 1141 -49.12 43.47 -7.24
C GLY A 1141 -48.55 44.16 -5.99
N LYS A 1142 -49.23 44.11 -4.83
CA LYS A 1142 -48.66 44.59 -3.55
C LYS A 1142 -47.98 43.47 -2.77
N LYS A 1143 -46.87 43.84 -2.13
CA LYS A 1143 -46.12 43.00 -1.20
C LYS A 1143 -46.53 43.31 0.24
N TYR A 1144 -46.83 42.27 1.00
CA TYR A 1144 -47.23 42.34 2.40
C TYR A 1144 -46.16 41.70 3.27
N VAL A 1145 -45.99 42.23 4.48
CA VAL A 1145 -45.13 41.67 5.53
C VAL A 1145 -45.93 41.57 6.81
N PHE A 1146 -46.13 40.35 7.30
CA PHE A 1146 -46.65 40.07 8.63
C PHE A 1146 -45.49 39.87 9.59
N VAL A 1147 -45.53 40.54 10.74
CA VAL A 1147 -44.57 40.34 11.83
C VAL A 1147 -45.33 40.03 13.11
N ALA A 1148 -45.11 38.84 13.66
CA ALA A 1148 -45.57 38.43 14.97
C ALA A 1148 -44.40 38.50 15.97
N ASN A 1149 -44.43 39.50 16.86
CA ASN A 1149 -43.43 39.73 17.89
C ASN A 1149 -43.91 39.17 19.23
N PRO A 1150 -43.19 38.23 19.88
CA PRO A 1150 -43.58 37.72 21.19
C PRO A 1150 -43.52 38.82 22.26
N ALA A 1151 -44.55 38.87 23.11
CA ALA A 1151 -44.63 39.75 24.27
C ALA A 1151 -44.34 38.98 25.58
N GLY A 1152 -44.64 37.69 25.62
CA GLY A 1152 -44.15 36.73 26.60
C GLY A 1152 -43.05 35.82 26.03
N SER A 1153 -42.07 35.44 26.85
CA SER A 1153 -40.94 34.62 26.39
C SER A 1153 -41.34 33.20 25.97
N SER A 1154 -42.48 32.69 26.44
CA SER A 1154 -43.02 31.38 26.09
C SER A 1154 -43.79 31.34 24.76
N ALA A 1155 -44.00 32.49 24.09
CA ALA A 1155 -44.74 32.54 22.84
C ALA A 1155 -43.84 32.25 21.62
N GLY A 1156 -44.24 31.30 20.78
CA GLY A 1156 -43.69 31.01 19.46
C GLY A 1156 -44.82 30.90 18.44
N VAL A 1157 -45.01 31.96 17.63
CA VAL A 1157 -46.16 32.13 16.74
C VAL A 1157 -45.85 31.63 15.33
N VAL A 1158 -46.58 30.64 14.83
CA VAL A 1158 -46.56 30.26 13.41
C VAL A 1158 -47.56 31.13 12.65
N ILE A 1159 -47.15 31.70 11.51
CA ILE A 1159 -47.99 32.53 10.65
C ILE A 1159 -48.34 31.75 9.38
N ARG A 1160 -49.63 31.51 9.13
CA ARG A 1160 -50.15 30.81 7.94
C ARG A 1160 -51.11 31.70 7.16
N LEU A 1161 -50.78 32.04 5.92
CA LEU A 1161 -51.63 32.82 5.02
C LEU A 1161 -52.52 31.89 4.20
N TYR A 1162 -53.82 32.19 4.12
CA TYR A 1162 -54.85 31.44 3.43
C TYR A 1162 -55.61 32.29 2.40
N ALA A 1163 -56.10 31.62 1.35
CA ALA A 1163 -56.94 32.20 0.31
C ALA A 1163 -58.34 32.60 0.84
N ALA A 1164 -59.11 33.30 0.00
CA ALA A 1164 -60.46 33.79 0.31
C ALA A 1164 -61.50 32.70 0.68
N ASN A 1165 -61.16 31.41 0.57
CA ASN A 1165 -61.97 30.28 1.03
C ASN A 1165 -61.63 29.79 2.45
N GLY A 1166 -60.73 30.49 3.17
CA GLY A 1166 -60.31 30.16 4.54
C GLY A 1166 -59.54 28.85 4.70
N THR A 1167 -59.21 28.16 3.62
CA THR A 1167 -58.80 26.74 3.66
C THR A 1167 -57.62 26.39 2.74
N THR A 1168 -57.43 27.11 1.63
CA THR A 1168 -56.24 26.93 0.77
C THR A 1168 -55.07 27.75 1.31
N LEU A 1169 -54.03 27.07 1.81
CA LEU A 1169 -52.78 27.71 2.24
C LEU A 1169 -52.06 28.36 1.04
N LEU A 1170 -51.54 29.56 1.24
CA LEU A 1170 -50.80 30.36 0.26
C LEU A 1170 -49.33 30.55 0.63
N ALA A 1171 -49.03 30.72 1.93
CA ALA A 1171 -47.67 30.85 2.45
C ALA A 1171 -47.63 30.56 3.96
N GLU A 1172 -46.46 30.22 4.50
CA GLU A 1172 -46.25 29.90 5.91
C GLU A 1172 -44.87 30.41 6.39
N SER A 1173 -44.77 30.80 7.66
CA SER A 1173 -43.51 31.04 8.36
C SER A 1173 -43.62 30.62 9.83
N SER A 1174 -42.55 30.04 10.38
CA SER A 1174 -42.48 29.53 11.75
C SER A 1174 -41.28 30.15 12.51
N PRO A 1175 -41.36 30.29 13.85
CA PRO A 1175 -40.26 30.83 14.64
C PRO A 1175 -39.16 29.77 14.84
N PRO A 1176 -37.87 30.16 14.93
CA PRO A 1176 -36.79 29.20 15.15
C PRO A 1176 -36.77 28.64 16.59
N ARG A 1177 -37.24 29.41 17.59
CA ARG A 1177 -37.38 29.02 19.01
C ARG A 1177 -38.52 29.83 19.66
N PHE A 1178 -39.00 29.41 20.83
CA PHE A 1178 -39.94 30.22 21.62
C PHE A 1178 -39.29 31.55 22.01
N GLY A 1179 -40.08 32.62 22.09
CA GLY A 1179 -39.60 33.97 22.43
C GLY A 1179 -38.86 34.69 21.29
N GLN A 1180 -38.85 34.14 20.07
CA GLN A 1180 -38.34 34.80 18.87
C GLN A 1180 -39.48 35.31 17.96
N PRO A 1181 -39.29 36.41 17.22
CA PRO A 1181 -40.29 36.92 16.29
C PRO A 1181 -40.39 36.08 15.01
N THR A 1182 -41.59 36.00 14.45
CA THR A 1182 -41.86 35.36 13.16
C THR A 1182 -42.19 36.41 12.12
N THR A 1183 -41.61 36.32 10.92
CA THR A 1183 -41.90 37.21 9.80
C THR A 1183 -42.33 36.41 8.58
N LEU A 1184 -43.46 36.77 7.98
CA LEU A 1184 -43.94 36.21 6.71
C LEU A 1184 -44.03 37.33 5.67
N SER A 1185 -43.33 37.19 4.55
CA SER A 1185 -43.44 38.13 3.42
C SER A 1185 -44.02 37.45 2.19
N TRP A 1186 -44.99 38.10 1.56
CA TRP A 1186 -45.77 37.53 0.47
C TRP A 1186 -46.29 38.61 -0.48
N GLU A 1187 -46.44 38.30 -1.77
CA GLU A 1187 -46.95 39.23 -2.78
C GLU A 1187 -48.28 38.73 -3.35
N SER A 1188 -49.29 39.61 -3.43
CA SER A 1188 -50.61 39.21 -3.91
C SER A 1188 -50.73 39.23 -5.42
N ALA A 1189 -51.32 38.18 -5.98
CA ALA A 1189 -51.68 38.14 -7.40
C ALA A 1189 -53.08 38.74 -7.69
N LEU A 1190 -53.91 39.00 -6.67
CA LEU A 1190 -55.34 39.32 -6.84
C LEU A 1190 -55.85 40.36 -5.82
N ASN A 1191 -56.93 41.04 -6.18
CA ASN A 1191 -57.71 41.86 -5.26
C ASN A 1191 -58.71 40.98 -4.51
N ALA A 1192 -58.42 40.58 -3.27
CA ALA A 1192 -59.28 39.69 -2.49
C ALA A 1192 -59.11 39.89 -0.97
N THR A 1193 -60.16 39.59 -0.20
CA THR A 1193 -60.00 39.35 1.24
C THR A 1193 -59.28 38.03 1.45
N LEU A 1194 -58.17 38.06 2.19
CA LEU A 1194 -57.38 36.89 2.55
C LEU A 1194 -57.35 36.75 4.07
N TYR A 1195 -57.01 35.55 4.53
CA TYR A 1195 -57.04 35.17 5.94
C TYR A 1195 -55.63 34.80 6.41
N VAL A 1196 -55.29 35.13 7.65
CA VAL A 1196 -54.04 34.70 8.29
C VAL A 1196 -54.41 33.97 9.56
N LYS A 1197 -53.95 32.73 9.71
CA LYS A 1197 -54.04 31.98 10.95
C LYS A 1197 -52.72 32.15 11.70
N LEU A 1198 -52.83 32.45 12.99
CA LEU A 1198 -51.73 32.52 13.94
C LEU A 1198 -51.97 31.40 14.95
N GLU A 1199 -50.96 30.60 15.23
CA GLU A 1199 -51.08 29.53 16.23
C GLU A 1199 -49.74 29.25 16.91
N HIS A 1200 -49.79 28.73 18.14
CA HIS A 1200 -48.56 28.38 18.82
C HIS A 1200 -47.88 27.17 18.15
N VAL A 1201 -46.57 27.24 17.95
CA VAL A 1201 -45.75 26.15 17.34
C VAL A 1201 -45.87 24.82 18.09
N ASN A 1202 -46.22 24.87 19.37
CA ASN A 1202 -46.63 23.71 20.18
C ASN A 1202 -48.01 24.01 20.82
N GLY A 1203 -49.06 23.35 20.34
CA GLY A 1203 -50.46 23.61 20.77
C GLY A 1203 -50.79 23.24 22.22
N SER A 1204 -49.87 22.63 22.97
CA SER A 1204 -50.00 22.40 24.43
C SER A 1204 -49.52 23.59 25.27
N VAL A 1205 -48.95 24.63 24.63
CA VAL A 1205 -48.51 25.85 25.30
C VAL A 1205 -49.68 26.84 25.38
N ALA A 1206 -50.06 27.21 26.59
CA ALA A 1206 -51.18 28.11 26.87
C ALA A 1206 -50.97 28.92 28.15
N GLY A 1207 -51.74 30.00 28.29
CA GLY A 1207 -51.84 30.81 29.51
C GLY A 1207 -51.72 32.31 29.26
N ASN A 1208 -52.16 33.12 30.23
CA ASN A 1208 -52.18 34.58 30.15
C ASN A 1208 -50.81 35.21 29.79
N GLY A 1209 -49.70 34.51 30.09
CA GLY A 1209 -48.34 34.93 29.77
C GLY A 1209 -47.83 34.56 28.37
N VAL A 1210 -48.59 33.79 27.58
CA VAL A 1210 -48.21 33.35 26.23
C VAL A 1210 -48.73 34.35 25.19
N SER A 1211 -48.34 35.62 25.34
CA SER A 1211 -48.84 36.72 24.52
C SER A 1211 -47.86 37.15 23.42
N TYR A 1212 -48.39 37.76 22.37
CA TYR A 1212 -47.64 38.29 21.24
C TYR A 1212 -48.34 39.50 20.61
N ARG A 1213 -47.65 40.17 19.69
CA ARG A 1213 -48.14 41.33 18.94
C ARG A 1213 -47.99 41.09 17.46
N VAL A 1214 -49.09 41.14 16.71
CA VAL A 1214 -49.09 40.98 15.25
C VAL A 1214 -49.30 42.32 14.55
N SER A 1215 -48.57 42.51 13.46
CA SER A 1215 -48.60 43.72 12.63
C SER A 1215 -48.48 43.37 11.16
N LEU A 1216 -49.06 44.23 10.31
CA LEU A 1216 -49.04 44.14 8.85
C LEU A 1216 -48.43 45.42 8.27
N ALA A 1217 -47.52 45.27 7.31
CA ALA A 1217 -46.97 46.37 6.52
C ALA A 1217 -47.12 46.09 5.01
N ASP A 1218 -47.29 47.13 4.21
CA ASP A 1218 -47.45 47.09 2.75
C ASP A 1218 -46.25 47.64 1.94
N GLU A 1219 -45.19 48.10 2.63
CA GLU A 1219 -43.86 48.36 2.06
C GLU A 1219 -42.73 47.97 3.04
N ILE A 1220 -41.56 47.59 2.52
CA ILE A 1220 -40.35 47.38 3.32
C ILE A 1220 -39.64 48.72 3.52
N VAL A 1221 -39.80 49.33 4.69
CA VAL A 1221 -38.92 50.44 5.11
C VAL A 1221 -37.57 49.85 5.50
N TYR A 1222 -36.56 50.03 4.65
CA TYR A 1222 -35.16 49.79 5.00
C TYR A 1222 -34.71 50.79 6.08
N LEU A 1223 -34.87 50.42 7.36
CA LEU A 1223 -34.01 50.92 8.42
C LEU A 1223 -32.77 50.02 8.48
N PRO A 1224 -31.55 50.57 8.36
CA PRO A 1224 -30.34 49.76 8.53
C PRO A 1224 -30.27 49.28 9.99
N LEU A 1225 -30.29 47.96 10.18
CA LEU A 1225 -29.90 47.33 11.42
C LEU A 1225 -28.42 47.62 11.68
N ILE A 1226 -28.16 48.65 12.48
CA ILE A 1226 -26.87 48.78 13.15
C ILE A 1226 -26.86 47.74 14.27
N ASN A 1227 -26.05 46.70 14.10
CA ASN A 1227 -25.83 45.70 15.15
C ASN A 1227 -25.41 46.36 16.47
N ARG A 1228 -25.94 45.82 17.56
CA ARG A 1228 -25.44 45.98 18.92
C ARG A 1228 -25.46 44.64 19.63
#